data_AF-A0A928YIY0-F1
#
_entry.id   AF-A0A928YIY0-F1
#
_cell.length_a   1.000
_cell.length_b   1.000
_cell.length_c   1.000
_cell.angle_alpha   90.00
_cell.angle_beta   90.00
_cell.angle_gamma   90.00
#
_symmetry.space_group_name_H-M   'P 1'
#
loop_
_entity.id
_entity.type
_entity.pdbx_description
1 polymer ?
#
loop_
_entity_poly.entity_id
_entity_poly.type
_entity_poly.pdbx_seq_one_letter_code
_entity_poly.pdbx_strand_id
1 'polypeptide(L)'
;MQINNQNKVAQNNIPSFGSRMIKPSQFNKVPYASIPLSLGALATLGMAKLFLDKKEENSQTILSADEFEQTLIGMKKSDGSSRFEEYDIKHLKLRYDEFPVILSKMTNLKSKDGNFVFDNSYDIISAVEKYKKHPEFSEYVIREIQSTKNIYAGQMSHYLKIDSENSDFLLKLYNRRNEGYPYPALSGCYVSEIMEAYEKNPEFCQFLLDAKSNDIYHYSGYNIPRICKEYEKNPALVSELTNLTNANGTRLDGYQIEEILSYDKDALDFYLSIVRPMPQNNIFVSPNSFKEVYEIKQTKPEFIEYIFSKRDAKGNLPFETNDITEISKLDEKKQKYVIEMVTRGIPYNKIKTTFGDEIEKGYQLLNKGMLPNSIHRQSTYKDFDTLLEETQKPSSPLNDFLSNPDNRAKIKEFSAGKYQKELMRLFEPDKIPYVLASKLMHSDLSVEDFLNSLRKISKSSFKLAYDTPNQYLSGLRTSLSTPINGHYPELDNEELSTERNLVLDFFINNFVNLARLLKYVDNDTVNHMMDKRFEIFAKELELMSKVSNERMELLNKLLQCKSQKTDKALSVKEKLQLCEIVKIFHIGNISNRFLEEAVEKGAVNVESFKEIINQEILKKAGVENLNTINKNVEFNKDYLYLMLNSSSRDLITEEEKEIFLADVCNCILSIRGNEELIQERKNEIVELLEELGLKNKNTSSLVVLAEELNKIFNNMDKYSDDEIITKFSEFNYALQDYRSGNDEMYTLIRGTLTSDFKEFISDTSNKYGKANLETKEIFAEKNLNHKQWLKTDLEEIKFQVAGKNLSIKMWDRNPLEDLFMGNKTTCCTAIGRTNGGSTPVYIMGECWNVVQMYDEKGDLVGMSRIFVGENNGECSIMMDNIELNNNFTKNMTQEEKVQIRNQFFKYIHQLAEKVMNKKDAKVYFYRRDTHVNTDDLNPVDIEVDFIGKNPTDSIYVNSAGMKWINPKKLKNQPTEWFEVPKQ
;
A
#
# COMPACT_ATOMS: atom_id res chain seq x y z
N MET A 1 25.12 -54.63 -1.56
CA MET A 1 26.34 -54.82 -0.75
C MET A 1 26.05 -54.31 0.65
N GLN A 2 26.36 -55.13 1.66
CA GLN A 2 26.02 -55.01 3.07
C GLN A 2 26.91 -54.03 3.86
N ILE A 3 26.52 -53.84 5.14
CA ILE A 3 27.28 -53.52 6.37
C ILE A 3 27.02 -52.08 6.88
N ASN A 4 26.14 -51.86 7.87
CA ASN A 4 26.24 -52.04 9.35
C ASN A 4 27.13 -50.99 10.07
N ASN A 5 26.55 -50.22 11.00
CA ASN A 5 26.84 -50.39 12.43
C ASN A 5 25.98 -49.52 13.37
N GLN A 6 25.57 -50.17 14.46
CA GLN A 6 24.83 -49.69 15.63
C GLN A 6 25.76 -49.11 16.71
N ASN A 7 25.11 -48.56 17.76
CA ASN A 7 25.51 -48.40 19.18
C ASN A 7 25.74 -46.93 19.60
N LYS A 8 25.36 -46.44 20.79
CA LYS A 8 24.77 -47.05 22.01
C LYS A 8 24.24 -45.94 22.93
N VAL A 9 23.31 -46.34 23.79
CA VAL A 9 22.74 -45.67 24.98
C VAL A 9 23.79 -45.45 26.08
N ALA A 10 23.67 -44.37 26.87
CA ALA A 10 24.10 -44.33 28.27
C ALA A 10 23.25 -43.33 29.11
N GLN A 11 22.76 -43.83 30.25
CA GLN A 11 22.02 -43.16 31.32
C GLN A 11 22.95 -42.65 32.44
N ASN A 12 22.41 -41.71 33.23
CA ASN A 12 22.67 -41.39 34.65
C ASN A 12 23.97 -40.65 35.04
N ASN A 13 23.81 -39.49 35.71
CA ASN A 13 24.11 -39.36 37.15
C ASN A 13 23.73 -37.97 37.72
N ILE A 14 23.06 -38.00 38.88
CA ILE A 14 22.87 -36.91 39.85
C ILE A 14 24.07 -36.91 40.81
N PRO A 15 24.50 -35.74 41.31
CA PRO A 15 24.61 -35.65 42.77
C PRO A 15 24.10 -34.32 43.36
N SER A 16 23.66 -34.46 44.60
CA SER A 16 22.98 -33.54 45.50
C SER A 16 23.90 -32.59 46.29
N PHE A 17 23.34 -31.43 46.64
CA PHE A 17 23.47 -30.63 47.88
C PHE A 17 24.80 -30.03 48.33
N GLY A 18 24.76 -28.71 48.61
CA GLY A 18 25.75 -27.99 49.41
C GLY A 18 25.38 -26.52 49.65
N SER A 19 24.62 -26.24 50.70
CA SER A 19 24.27 -24.89 51.19
C SER A 19 25.34 -24.32 52.13
N ARG A 20 25.73 -23.05 51.96
CA ARG A 20 26.32 -22.21 53.03
C ARG A 20 25.91 -20.74 52.85
N MET A 21 25.21 -20.22 53.86
CA MET A 21 24.99 -18.78 54.11
C MET A 21 26.23 -18.15 54.75
N ILE A 22 26.61 -16.91 54.37
CA ILE A 22 27.05 -15.81 55.26
C ILE A 22 26.60 -14.45 54.68
N LYS A 23 26.32 -13.52 55.61
CA LYS A 23 25.59 -12.24 55.61
C LYS A 23 26.17 -11.04 54.83
N PRO A 24 25.36 -9.96 54.67
CA PRO A 24 25.59 -8.81 53.78
C PRO A 24 26.19 -7.58 54.48
N SER A 25 26.87 -6.70 53.71
CA SER A 25 27.04 -5.31 54.10
C SER A 25 27.31 -4.35 52.91
N GLN A 26 26.64 -3.18 52.98
CA GLN A 26 26.96 -1.86 52.41
C GLN A 26 26.38 -1.41 51.03
N PHE A 27 25.24 -0.71 51.16
CA PHE A 27 24.75 0.51 50.49
C PHE A 27 25.59 1.20 49.38
N ASN A 28 24.91 1.60 48.29
CA ASN A 28 24.58 3.02 48.03
C ASN A 28 23.45 3.21 46.99
N LYS A 29 22.73 4.34 47.13
CA LYS A 29 21.47 4.80 46.48
C LYS A 29 21.77 5.43 45.09
N VAL A 30 20.89 5.65 44.10
CA VAL A 30 19.56 6.33 43.97
C VAL A 30 19.03 6.05 42.51
N PRO A 31 17.87 6.57 42.02
CA PRO A 31 16.46 6.16 42.19
C PRO A 31 15.87 5.36 40.98
N TYR A 32 14.87 4.49 41.23
CA TYR A 32 14.06 3.87 40.18
C TYR A 32 12.76 4.66 39.94
N ALA A 33 12.48 4.90 38.67
CA ALA A 33 11.19 5.36 38.17
C ALA A 33 10.12 4.25 38.32
N SER A 34 8.88 4.68 38.50
CA SER A 34 7.66 3.89 38.69
C SER A 34 7.43 2.84 37.59
N ILE A 35 7.22 1.59 38.00
CA ILE A 35 6.84 0.43 37.16
C ILE A 35 5.38 0.07 37.47
N PRO A 36 4.49 -0.16 36.49
CA PRO A 36 3.13 -0.64 36.76
C PRO A 36 3.14 -2.10 37.22
N LEU A 37 2.46 -2.39 38.32
CA LEU A 37 2.23 -3.71 38.89
C LEU A 37 0.97 -4.33 38.30
N SER A 38 1.08 -5.36 37.45
CA SER A 38 -0.06 -6.16 36.99
C SER A 38 0.25 -7.65 37.03
N LEU A 39 0.23 -8.25 38.23
CA LEU A 39 0.30 -9.70 38.43
C LEU A 39 -0.67 -10.23 39.51
N GLY A 40 -1.40 -9.35 40.21
CA GLY A 40 -2.47 -9.74 41.14
C GLY A 40 -3.71 -10.33 40.44
N ALA A 41 -3.97 -9.97 39.18
CA ALA A 41 -5.14 -10.39 38.42
C ALA A 41 -5.09 -11.87 37.99
N LEU A 42 -3.90 -12.41 37.72
CA LEU A 42 -3.73 -13.81 37.29
C LEU A 42 -4.00 -14.81 38.42
N ALA A 43 -3.75 -14.43 39.68
CA ALA A 43 -4.07 -15.28 40.83
C ALA A 43 -5.59 -15.40 41.06
N THR A 44 -6.34 -14.31 40.87
CA THR A 44 -7.80 -14.29 41.06
C THR A 44 -8.54 -15.01 39.91
N LEU A 45 -8.10 -14.82 38.66
CA LEU A 45 -8.65 -15.52 37.49
C LEU A 45 -8.26 -17.00 37.45
N GLY A 46 -7.04 -17.34 37.90
CA GLY A 46 -6.59 -18.72 38.07
C GLY A 46 -7.39 -19.48 39.13
N MET A 47 -7.71 -18.83 40.26
CA MET A 47 -8.55 -19.43 41.31
C MET A 47 -10.00 -19.65 40.84
N ALA A 48 -10.60 -18.71 40.12
CA ALA A 48 -11.97 -18.87 39.61
C ALA A 48 -12.12 -20.01 38.58
N LYS A 49 -11.08 -20.27 37.77
CA LYS A 49 -11.05 -21.37 36.79
C LYS A 49 -10.92 -22.75 37.47
N LEU A 50 -10.14 -22.85 38.55
CA LEU A 50 -9.96 -24.07 39.35
C LEU A 50 -11.24 -24.52 40.10
N PHE A 51 -12.23 -23.64 40.28
CA PHE A 51 -13.48 -23.93 40.99
C PHE A 51 -14.54 -24.61 40.12
N LEU A 52 -14.51 -24.43 38.79
CA LEU A 52 -15.61 -24.86 37.92
C LEU A 52 -15.34 -26.18 37.19
N ASP A 53 -14.08 -26.61 37.10
CA ASP A 53 -13.74 -27.92 36.54
C ASP A 53 -13.76 -28.99 37.64
N LYS A 54 -14.93 -29.61 37.84
CA LYS A 54 -15.02 -30.94 38.46
C LYS A 54 -15.47 -31.99 37.44
N LYS A 55 -14.52 -32.86 37.09
CA LYS A 55 -14.70 -34.31 37.12
C LYS A 55 -13.47 -34.95 37.81
N GLU A 56 -13.77 -35.52 38.98
CA GLU A 56 -13.13 -36.62 39.76
C GLU A 56 -11.60 -36.84 39.89
N GLU A 57 -11.21 -37.02 41.16
CA GLU A 57 -10.06 -37.77 41.76
C GLU A 57 -8.61 -37.29 41.49
N ASN A 58 -7.63 -37.20 42.40
CA ASN A 58 -7.41 -37.74 43.76
C ASN A 58 -6.63 -36.75 44.67
N SER A 59 -6.83 -36.91 45.98
CA SER A 59 -6.05 -36.39 47.14
C SER A 59 -5.35 -35.02 47.06
N GLN A 60 -6.02 -33.94 47.47
CA GLN A 60 -5.37 -32.69 47.89
C GLN A 60 -6.11 -32.04 49.07
N THR A 61 -5.34 -31.44 49.98
CA THR A 61 -5.78 -30.84 51.26
C THR A 61 -6.64 -29.58 51.02
N ILE A 62 -7.80 -29.49 51.66
CA ILE A 62 -8.69 -28.30 51.61
C ILE A 62 -8.34 -27.39 52.79
N LEU A 63 -8.05 -26.11 52.53
CA LEU A 63 -7.75 -25.14 53.58
C LEU A 63 -8.99 -24.29 53.93
N SER A 64 -9.13 -23.94 55.20
CA SER A 64 -10.00 -22.84 55.65
C SER A 64 -9.38 -21.47 55.30
N ALA A 65 -10.19 -20.40 55.31
CA ALA A 65 -9.74 -19.04 55.04
C ALA A 65 -8.54 -18.60 55.91
N ASP A 66 -8.50 -19.03 57.18
CA ASP A 66 -7.41 -18.71 58.11
C ASP A 66 -6.14 -19.53 57.80
N GLU A 67 -6.28 -20.80 57.41
CA GLU A 67 -5.14 -21.65 57.01
C GLU A 67 -4.53 -21.19 55.69
N PHE A 68 -5.35 -20.70 54.76
CA PHE A 68 -4.91 -20.11 53.50
C PHE A 68 -4.15 -18.79 53.73
N GLU A 69 -4.68 -17.94 54.60
CA GLU A 69 -4.02 -16.69 55.01
C GLU A 69 -2.67 -16.96 55.69
N GLN A 70 -2.60 -17.92 56.62
CA GLN A 70 -1.34 -18.31 57.26
C GLN A 70 -0.34 -18.95 56.28
N THR A 71 -0.81 -19.68 55.27
CA THR A 71 0.03 -20.25 54.21
C THR A 71 0.65 -19.15 53.35
N LEU A 72 -0.14 -18.15 52.95
CA LEU A 72 0.35 -16.97 52.21
C LEU A 72 1.33 -16.14 53.05
N ILE A 73 1.08 -15.97 54.34
CA ILE A 73 1.99 -15.26 55.26
C ILE A 73 3.29 -16.03 55.47
N GLY A 74 3.23 -17.37 55.52
CA GLY A 74 4.39 -18.25 55.63
C GLY A 74 5.30 -18.20 54.39
N MET A 75 4.71 -18.28 53.20
CA MET A 75 5.42 -18.17 51.90
C MET A 75 6.10 -16.81 51.73
N LYS A 76 5.48 -15.73 52.21
CA LYS A 76 6.03 -14.35 52.19
C LYS A 76 7.26 -14.15 53.09
N LYS A 77 7.54 -15.06 54.03
CA LYS A 77 8.68 -14.99 54.95
C LYS A 77 9.92 -15.77 54.47
N SER A 78 9.79 -16.68 53.50
CA SER A 78 10.86 -17.61 53.14
C SER A 78 11.81 -17.18 52.01
N ASP A 79 11.42 -16.24 51.14
CA ASP A 79 12.25 -15.86 49.97
C ASP A 79 12.74 -14.39 49.99
N GLY A 80 12.24 -13.55 50.90
CA GLY A 80 12.59 -12.13 50.99
C GLY A 80 12.17 -11.29 49.77
N SER A 81 11.45 -11.86 48.80
CA SER A 81 10.94 -11.20 47.61
C SER A 81 9.44 -10.92 47.78
N SER A 82 8.95 -9.86 47.15
CA SER A 82 7.53 -9.48 47.19
C SER A 82 6.71 -10.17 46.08
N ARG A 83 7.18 -11.27 45.49
CA ARG A 83 6.55 -11.92 44.34
C ARG A 83 6.10 -13.34 44.67
N PHE A 84 4.87 -13.67 44.29
CA PHE A 84 4.35 -15.03 44.27
C PHE A 84 4.44 -15.54 42.83
N GLU A 85 5.08 -16.68 42.58
CA GLU A 85 5.06 -17.32 41.25
C GLU A 85 3.81 -18.18 41.08
N GLU A 86 3.26 -18.22 39.87
CA GLU A 86 2.00 -18.91 39.52
C GLU A 86 2.00 -20.42 39.86
N TYR A 87 3.19 -21.00 40.09
CA TYR A 87 3.37 -22.40 40.44
C TYR A 87 3.04 -22.71 41.91
N ASP A 88 3.17 -21.75 42.83
CA ASP A 88 3.01 -21.99 44.27
C ASP A 88 1.54 -22.08 44.72
N ILE A 89 0.61 -21.55 43.92
CA ILE A 89 -0.82 -21.41 44.28
C ILE A 89 -1.69 -22.51 43.63
N LYS A 90 -1.20 -23.18 42.58
CA LYS A 90 -1.96 -24.16 41.77
C LYS A 90 -2.41 -25.43 42.53
N HIS A 91 -2.02 -25.60 43.79
CA HIS A 91 -2.33 -26.78 44.60
C HIS A 91 -3.23 -26.51 45.81
N LEU A 92 -3.79 -25.30 45.94
CA LEU A 92 -4.66 -24.93 47.06
C LEU A 92 -6.13 -24.88 46.60
N LYS A 93 -7.02 -25.63 47.27
CA LYS A 93 -8.48 -25.57 47.08
C LYS A 93 -9.16 -24.94 48.30
N LEU A 94 -10.09 -24.03 48.05
CA LEU A 94 -10.83 -23.26 49.07
C LEU A 94 -12.30 -23.68 49.15
N ARG A 95 -12.96 -23.37 50.26
CA ARG A 95 -14.41 -23.54 50.44
C ARG A 95 -15.20 -22.38 49.81
N TYR A 96 -16.26 -22.71 49.07
CA TYR A 96 -17.04 -21.75 48.27
C TYR A 96 -17.80 -20.72 49.12
N ASP A 97 -18.30 -21.15 50.28
CA ASP A 97 -18.99 -20.32 51.28
C ASP A 97 -18.07 -19.33 51.98
N GLU A 98 -16.75 -19.53 51.93
CA GLU A 98 -15.76 -18.61 52.51
C GLU A 98 -15.20 -17.61 51.48
N PHE A 99 -15.57 -17.72 50.20
CA PHE A 99 -15.04 -16.87 49.12
C PHE A 99 -15.27 -15.36 49.35
N PRO A 100 -16.43 -14.88 49.83
CA PRO A 100 -16.63 -13.46 50.15
C PRO A 100 -15.75 -12.97 51.31
N VAL A 101 -15.48 -13.85 52.29
CA VAL A 101 -14.61 -13.55 53.44
C VAL A 101 -13.15 -13.47 52.99
N ILE A 102 -12.75 -14.35 52.07
CA ILE A 102 -11.40 -14.36 51.49
C ILE A 102 -11.18 -13.14 50.59
N LEU A 103 -12.16 -12.76 49.78
CA LEU A 103 -12.09 -11.54 48.95
C LEU A 103 -11.95 -10.29 49.83
N SER A 104 -12.75 -10.20 50.91
CA SER A 104 -12.68 -9.13 51.92
C SER A 104 -11.32 -9.06 52.63
N LYS A 105 -10.72 -10.20 52.95
CA LYS A 105 -9.38 -10.27 53.55
C LYS A 105 -8.29 -9.90 52.54
N MET A 106 -8.43 -10.30 51.27
CA MET A 106 -7.51 -9.96 50.18
C MET A 106 -7.55 -8.47 49.82
N THR A 107 -8.73 -7.85 49.82
CA THR A 107 -8.88 -6.39 49.63
C THR A 107 -8.30 -5.59 50.79
N ASN A 108 -8.18 -6.16 52.00
CA ASN A 108 -7.57 -5.50 53.16
C ASN A 108 -6.03 -5.67 53.22
N LEU A 109 -5.42 -6.48 52.35
CA LEU A 109 -3.97 -6.61 52.28
C LEU A 109 -3.36 -5.40 51.56
N LYS A 110 -2.80 -4.46 52.31
CA LYS A 110 -2.03 -3.33 51.76
C LYS A 110 -0.64 -3.76 51.32
N SER A 111 -0.18 -3.26 50.18
CA SER A 111 1.25 -3.28 49.83
C SER A 111 2.08 -2.49 50.85
N LYS A 112 3.41 -2.67 50.88
CA LYS A 112 4.30 -1.92 51.80
C LYS A 112 4.19 -0.39 51.64
N ASP A 113 3.65 0.07 50.51
CA ASP A 113 3.51 1.48 50.16
C ASP A 113 2.07 2.01 50.41
N GLY A 114 1.20 1.19 51.00
CA GLY A 114 -0.13 1.61 51.45
C GLY A 114 -1.28 1.50 50.43
N ASN A 115 -0.99 1.07 49.19
CA ASN A 115 -1.98 0.94 48.11
C ASN A 115 -2.74 -0.40 48.14
N PHE A 116 -4.01 -0.36 47.69
CA PHE A 116 -4.91 -1.51 47.53
C PHE A 116 -4.57 -2.33 46.28
N VAL A 117 -4.92 -3.63 46.28
CA VAL A 117 -4.45 -4.63 45.29
C VAL A 117 -5.25 -4.62 43.97
N PHE A 118 -6.39 -3.94 43.89
CA PHE A 118 -7.21 -3.85 42.69
C PHE A 118 -7.18 -2.42 42.13
N ASP A 119 -6.36 -2.19 41.09
CA ASP A 119 -6.19 -0.87 40.46
C ASP A 119 -6.63 -0.86 38.99
N ASN A 120 -7.21 -1.95 38.46
CA ASN A 120 -7.61 -2.07 37.06
C ASN A 120 -9.14 -2.20 36.89
N SER A 121 -9.74 -1.24 36.21
CA SER A 121 -11.18 -1.10 35.94
C SER A 121 -11.75 -2.23 35.09
N TYR A 122 -10.93 -2.83 34.21
CA TYR A 122 -11.32 -3.90 33.28
C TYR A 122 -11.76 -5.19 33.98
N ASP A 123 -11.08 -5.58 35.06
CA ASP A 123 -11.34 -6.83 35.79
C ASP A 123 -12.64 -6.77 36.59
N ILE A 124 -12.96 -5.58 37.11
CA ILE A 124 -14.21 -5.32 37.82
C ILE A 124 -15.38 -5.39 36.83
N ILE A 125 -15.24 -4.80 35.64
CA ILE A 125 -16.27 -4.80 34.58
C ILE A 125 -16.57 -6.22 34.09
N SER A 126 -15.53 -7.03 33.85
CA SER A 126 -15.69 -8.41 33.41
C SER A 126 -16.38 -9.28 34.48
N ALA A 127 -16.16 -9.00 35.76
CA ALA A 127 -16.91 -9.61 36.85
C ALA A 127 -18.38 -9.13 36.88
N VAL A 128 -18.64 -7.83 36.71
CA VAL A 128 -20.02 -7.30 36.66
C VAL A 128 -20.83 -7.92 35.52
N GLU A 129 -20.30 -7.92 34.29
CA GLU A 129 -21.00 -8.53 33.14
C GLU A 129 -21.30 -10.01 33.36
N LYS A 130 -20.34 -10.76 33.90
CA LYS A 130 -20.46 -12.21 34.08
C LYS A 130 -21.44 -12.59 35.20
N TYR A 131 -21.63 -11.73 36.19
CA TYR A 131 -22.44 -12.01 37.37
C TYR A 131 -23.70 -11.12 37.51
N LYS A 132 -24.04 -10.32 36.48
CA LYS A 132 -25.20 -9.39 36.45
C LYS A 132 -26.58 -10.02 36.74
N LYS A 133 -26.71 -11.34 36.62
CA LYS A 133 -27.93 -12.10 36.96
C LYS A 133 -28.09 -12.38 38.45
N HIS A 134 -27.11 -12.02 39.29
CA HIS A 134 -27.13 -12.22 40.74
C HIS A 134 -27.24 -10.85 41.45
N PRO A 135 -28.44 -10.49 41.97
CA PRO A 135 -28.70 -9.17 42.53
C PRO A 135 -27.77 -8.81 43.70
N GLU A 136 -27.47 -9.79 44.55
CA GLU A 136 -26.64 -9.61 45.75
C GLU A 136 -25.16 -9.35 45.40
N PHE A 137 -24.66 -9.98 44.34
CA PHE A 137 -23.30 -9.75 43.84
C PHE A 137 -23.19 -8.41 43.12
N SER A 138 -24.22 -8.03 42.36
CA SER A 138 -24.28 -6.74 41.69
C SER A 138 -24.31 -5.59 42.71
N GLU A 139 -25.11 -5.70 43.78
CA GLU A 139 -25.09 -4.71 44.88
C GLU A 139 -23.73 -4.65 45.60
N TYR A 140 -23.09 -5.79 45.85
CA TYR A 140 -21.77 -5.84 46.49
C TYR A 140 -20.68 -5.16 45.64
N VAL A 141 -20.63 -5.47 44.34
CA VAL A 141 -19.65 -4.86 43.42
C VAL A 141 -19.91 -3.37 43.24
N ILE A 142 -21.18 -2.94 43.14
CA ILE A 142 -21.54 -1.51 43.16
C ILE A 142 -21.00 -0.84 44.44
N ARG A 143 -21.18 -1.47 45.61
CA ARG A 143 -20.73 -0.91 46.90
C ARG A 143 -19.20 -0.79 47.01
N GLU A 144 -18.45 -1.72 46.43
CA GLU A 144 -16.97 -1.70 46.45
C GLU A 144 -16.35 -0.78 45.38
N ILE A 145 -16.97 -0.65 44.21
CA ILE A 145 -16.60 0.39 43.23
C ILE A 145 -16.77 1.79 43.85
N GLN A 146 -17.76 1.95 44.73
CA GLN A 146 -18.07 3.21 45.42
C GLN A 146 -17.15 3.53 46.61
N SER A 147 -16.59 2.51 47.28
CA SER A 147 -15.68 2.69 48.43
C SER A 147 -14.28 3.17 48.00
N THR A 148 -13.94 2.96 46.74
CA THR A 148 -12.66 3.32 46.12
C THR A 148 -12.76 4.68 45.43
N LYS A 149 -12.37 5.75 46.14
CA LYS A 149 -12.44 7.16 45.67
C LYS A 149 -11.70 7.48 44.35
N ASN A 150 -11.00 6.52 43.74
CA ASN A 150 -10.09 6.72 42.60
C ASN A 150 -10.49 5.96 41.32
N ILE A 151 -11.59 5.21 41.28
CA ILE A 151 -11.97 4.52 40.03
C ILE A 151 -12.49 5.55 39.02
N TYR A 152 -11.76 5.71 37.92
CA TYR A 152 -12.15 6.51 36.77
C TYR A 152 -13.43 5.93 36.13
N ALA A 153 -14.58 6.42 36.59
CA ALA A 153 -15.90 6.00 36.14
C ALA A 153 -16.14 6.22 34.62
N GLY A 154 -15.27 6.99 33.94
CA GLY A 154 -15.30 7.16 32.49
C GLY A 154 -14.93 5.95 31.65
N GLN A 155 -14.26 4.94 32.23
CA GLN A 155 -13.91 3.71 31.49
C GLN A 155 -15.04 2.67 31.48
N MET A 156 -15.97 2.68 32.45
CA MET A 156 -17.06 1.69 32.50
C MET A 156 -18.06 1.81 31.34
N SER A 157 -18.32 3.02 30.85
CA SER A 157 -19.27 3.26 29.75
C SER A 157 -18.78 2.79 28.38
N HIS A 158 -17.46 2.69 28.20
CA HIS A 158 -16.86 2.16 26.97
C HIS A 158 -17.10 0.67 26.79
N TYR A 159 -17.39 -0.05 27.88
CA TYR A 159 -17.50 -1.51 27.90
C TYR A 159 -18.92 -2.00 28.18
N LEU A 160 -19.76 -1.21 28.85
CA LEU A 160 -21.19 -1.48 28.96
C LEU A 160 -21.91 -0.83 27.78
N LYS A 161 -22.31 -1.65 26.81
CA LYS A 161 -23.13 -1.20 25.69
C LYS A 161 -24.40 -0.52 26.22
N ILE A 162 -24.68 0.70 25.78
CA ILE A 162 -25.97 1.36 26.06
C ILE A 162 -27.02 0.65 25.20
N ASP A 163 -27.55 -0.43 25.74
CA ASP A 163 -28.65 -1.18 25.18
C ASP A 163 -29.75 -1.33 26.24
N SER A 164 -30.86 -1.93 25.81
CA SER A 164 -32.02 -2.13 26.67
C SER A 164 -31.77 -3.01 27.89
N GLU A 165 -30.72 -3.82 27.92
CA GLU A 165 -30.44 -4.69 29.07
C GLU A 165 -29.70 -3.93 30.18
N ASN A 166 -28.93 -2.89 29.82
CA ASN A 166 -28.03 -2.21 30.76
C ASN A 166 -28.54 -0.83 31.22
N SER A 167 -29.59 -0.28 30.59
CA SER A 167 -30.10 1.07 30.90
C SER A 167 -30.56 1.24 32.36
N ASP A 168 -31.26 0.26 32.92
CA ASP A 168 -31.73 0.29 34.33
C ASP A 168 -30.58 0.22 35.33
N PHE A 169 -29.52 -0.52 35.00
CA PHE A 169 -28.33 -0.64 35.83
C PHE A 169 -27.56 0.69 35.86
N LEU A 170 -27.38 1.31 34.70
CA LEU A 170 -26.75 2.63 34.56
C LEU A 170 -27.57 3.73 35.29
N LEU A 171 -28.91 3.68 35.18
CA LEU A 171 -29.81 4.61 35.87
C LEU A 171 -29.71 4.47 37.41
N LYS A 172 -29.62 3.25 37.92
CA LYS A 172 -29.43 2.98 39.37
C LYS A 172 -28.07 3.45 39.90
N LEU A 173 -27.01 3.25 39.12
CA LEU A 173 -25.67 3.75 39.43
C LEU A 173 -25.65 5.28 39.53
N TYR A 174 -26.44 5.95 38.69
CA TYR A 174 -26.54 7.40 38.65
C TYR A 174 -27.43 8.00 39.75
N ASN A 175 -28.60 7.40 40.05
CA ASN A 175 -29.57 7.96 41.01
C ASN A 175 -29.04 8.09 42.46
N ARG A 176 -27.95 7.40 42.80
CA ARG A 176 -27.24 7.56 44.09
C ARG A 176 -26.30 8.78 44.14
N ARG A 177 -26.28 9.63 43.10
CA ARG A 177 -25.57 10.92 43.06
C ARG A 177 -25.94 11.86 44.20
N ASN A 178 -27.19 11.84 44.67
CA ASN A 178 -27.64 12.67 45.79
C ASN A 178 -26.89 12.35 47.12
N GLU A 179 -26.06 11.30 47.12
CA GLU A 179 -25.23 10.86 48.24
C GLU A 179 -23.75 11.31 48.11
N GLY A 180 -23.35 12.04 47.06
CA GLY A 180 -22.05 12.72 46.98
C GLY A 180 -20.94 12.09 46.12
N TYR A 181 -21.27 11.23 45.15
CA TYR A 181 -20.30 10.51 44.30
C TYR A 181 -20.10 11.14 42.88
N PRO A 182 -18.91 10.98 42.24
CA PRO A 182 -18.59 11.55 40.91
C PRO A 182 -19.26 10.80 39.73
N TYR A 183 -19.44 11.49 38.59
CA TYR A 183 -20.11 10.99 37.38
C TYR A 183 -19.35 9.87 36.65
N PRO A 184 -20.04 8.84 36.11
CA PRO A 184 -19.52 8.04 35.01
C PRO A 184 -19.57 8.83 33.70
N ALA A 185 -18.42 9.04 33.05
CA ALA A 185 -18.38 9.69 31.74
C ALA A 185 -18.86 8.70 30.67
N LEU A 186 -19.85 9.08 29.84
CA LEU A 186 -20.34 8.28 28.71
C LEU A 186 -19.51 8.61 27.45
N SER A 187 -18.43 7.84 27.22
CA SER A 187 -17.59 8.03 26.03
C SER A 187 -17.79 6.87 25.05
N GLY A 188 -17.89 7.17 23.75
CA GLY A 188 -17.87 6.16 22.68
C GLY A 188 -19.21 5.55 22.22
N CYS A 189 -20.36 6.00 22.73
CA CYS A 189 -21.67 5.45 22.34
C CYS A 189 -22.15 5.98 20.98
N TYR A 190 -22.70 5.11 20.13
CA TYR A 190 -23.28 5.53 18.85
C TYR A 190 -24.63 6.22 19.07
N VAL A 191 -24.94 7.24 18.26
CA VAL A 191 -26.26 7.92 18.30
C VAL A 191 -27.40 6.91 18.12
N SER A 192 -27.22 5.91 17.27
CA SER A 192 -28.19 4.81 17.08
C SER A 192 -28.44 4.00 18.36
N GLU A 193 -27.41 3.75 19.18
CA GLU A 193 -27.54 3.00 20.44
C GLU A 193 -28.26 3.84 21.50
N ILE A 194 -28.01 5.15 21.53
CA ILE A 194 -28.72 6.10 22.39
C ILE A 194 -30.20 6.19 21.98
N MET A 195 -30.50 6.21 20.67
CA MET A 195 -31.88 6.22 20.17
C MET A 195 -32.61 4.90 20.43
N GLU A 196 -31.94 3.75 20.28
CA GLU A 196 -32.53 2.45 20.63
C GLU A 196 -32.83 2.37 22.13
N ALA A 197 -31.96 2.92 22.98
CA ALA A 197 -32.21 3.02 24.42
C ALA A 197 -33.34 4.02 24.75
N TYR A 198 -33.47 5.12 24.00
CA TYR A 198 -34.58 6.08 24.13
C TYR A 198 -35.95 5.44 23.91
N GLU A 199 -36.10 4.72 22.79
CA GLU A 199 -37.38 4.09 22.43
C GLU A 199 -37.86 3.07 23.47
N LYS A 200 -36.92 2.44 24.18
CA LYS A 200 -37.19 1.37 25.15
C LYS A 200 -37.25 1.85 26.60
N ASN A 201 -36.59 2.96 26.96
CA ASN A 201 -36.57 3.48 28.32
C ASN A 201 -36.58 5.04 28.36
N PRO A 202 -37.76 5.67 28.26
CA PRO A 202 -37.90 7.13 28.23
C PRO A 202 -37.38 7.84 29.50
N GLU A 203 -37.43 7.18 30.66
CA GLU A 203 -36.92 7.74 31.94
C GLU A 203 -35.39 7.90 31.92
N PHE A 204 -34.67 6.98 31.29
CA PHE A 204 -33.22 7.10 31.08
C PHE A 204 -32.87 8.33 30.22
N CYS A 205 -33.75 8.76 29.34
CA CYS A 205 -33.48 9.92 28.50
C CYS A 205 -33.90 11.26 29.12
N GLN A 206 -34.99 11.31 29.87
CA GLN A 206 -35.27 12.47 30.74
C GLN A 206 -34.07 12.73 31.68
N PHE A 207 -33.45 11.64 32.15
CA PHE A 207 -32.19 11.68 32.89
C PHE A 207 -31.02 12.27 32.08
N LEU A 208 -30.77 11.81 30.84
CA LEU A 208 -29.72 12.39 29.97
C LEU A 208 -29.99 13.87 29.65
N LEU A 209 -31.26 14.29 29.55
CA LEU A 209 -31.68 15.67 29.32
C LEU A 209 -31.48 16.57 30.54
N ASP A 210 -31.66 16.03 31.75
CA ASP A 210 -31.54 16.76 33.02
C ASP A 210 -30.09 16.87 33.53
N ALA A 211 -29.17 16.09 32.97
CA ALA A 211 -27.75 16.21 33.27
C ALA A 211 -27.17 17.53 32.71
N LYS A 212 -26.51 18.32 33.57
CA LYS A 212 -25.95 19.62 33.17
C LYS A 212 -24.90 19.44 32.07
N SER A 213 -24.94 20.29 31.04
CA SER A 213 -24.08 20.20 29.85
C SER A 213 -22.59 20.02 30.17
N ASN A 214 -22.08 20.65 31.22
CA ASN A 214 -20.65 20.58 31.57
C ASN A 214 -20.20 19.20 32.09
N ASP A 215 -21.12 18.31 32.46
CA ASP A 215 -20.79 17.01 33.06
C ASP A 215 -20.64 15.88 32.00
N ILE A 216 -21.11 16.09 30.76
CA ILE A 216 -21.11 15.09 29.66
C ILE A 216 -20.05 15.40 28.59
N TYR A 217 -19.49 16.60 28.59
CA TYR A 217 -18.80 17.18 27.43
C TYR A 217 -17.43 16.60 27.06
N HIS A 218 -16.80 15.79 27.90
CA HIS A 218 -15.34 15.72 27.81
C HIS A 218 -14.71 14.72 26.83
N TYR A 219 -15.43 13.77 26.23
CA TYR A 219 -14.74 12.76 25.41
C TYR A 219 -15.44 12.19 24.17
N SER A 220 -16.69 12.55 23.87
CA SER A 220 -17.41 11.94 22.74
C SER A 220 -17.67 12.90 21.56
N GLY A 221 -17.51 14.21 21.70
CA GLY A 221 -17.85 15.17 20.63
C GLY A 221 -19.35 15.24 20.29
N TYR A 222 -20.21 14.53 21.04
CA TYR A 222 -21.66 14.53 20.85
C TYR A 222 -22.35 15.31 21.97
N ASN A 223 -23.21 16.27 21.61
CA ASN A 223 -24.13 16.92 22.54
C ASN A 223 -25.38 16.05 22.74
N ILE A 224 -25.20 14.89 23.39
CA ILE A 224 -26.24 13.85 23.58
C ILE A 224 -27.58 14.41 24.08
N PRO A 225 -27.63 15.27 25.12
CA PRO A 225 -28.89 15.86 25.59
C PRO A 225 -29.61 16.63 24.48
N ARG A 226 -28.88 17.30 23.59
CA ARG A 226 -29.46 18.11 22.53
C ARG A 226 -29.94 17.26 21.35
N ILE A 227 -29.22 16.19 20.99
CA ILE A 227 -29.69 15.21 19.98
C ILE A 227 -30.98 14.54 20.46
N CYS A 228 -31.06 14.14 21.73
CA CYS A 228 -32.30 13.58 22.30
C CYS A 228 -33.46 14.58 22.27
N LYS A 229 -33.19 15.87 22.53
CA LYS A 229 -34.19 16.95 22.44
C LYS A 229 -34.66 17.22 21.00
N GLU A 230 -33.80 17.06 20.00
CA GLU A 230 -34.21 17.13 18.59
C GLU A 230 -34.91 15.85 18.11
N TYR A 231 -34.53 14.67 18.64
CA TYR A 231 -35.24 13.42 18.42
C TYR A 231 -36.69 13.49 18.92
N GLU A 232 -36.93 14.10 20.09
CA GLU A 232 -38.27 14.37 20.62
C GLU A 232 -39.13 15.22 19.68
N LYS A 233 -38.51 16.14 18.94
CA LYS A 233 -39.21 17.01 18.00
C LYS A 233 -39.44 16.33 16.65
N ASN A 234 -38.50 15.49 16.19
CA ASN A 234 -38.56 14.88 14.85
C ASN A 234 -37.82 13.52 14.77
N PRO A 235 -38.40 12.44 15.32
CA PRO A 235 -37.71 11.16 15.49
C PRO A 235 -37.43 10.46 14.15
N ALA A 236 -38.34 10.57 13.18
CA ALA A 236 -38.19 9.96 11.85
C ALA A 236 -36.94 10.49 11.13
N LEU A 237 -36.66 11.78 11.29
CA LEU A 237 -35.58 12.47 10.62
C LEU A 237 -34.20 12.16 11.22
N VAL A 238 -34.10 12.16 12.55
CA VAL A 238 -32.86 11.79 13.24
C VAL A 238 -32.51 10.32 12.96
N SER A 239 -33.52 9.45 12.92
CA SER A 239 -33.35 8.05 12.49
C SER A 239 -32.88 7.95 11.03
N GLU A 240 -33.39 8.77 10.13
CA GLU A 240 -32.95 8.79 8.73
C GLU A 240 -31.47 9.24 8.59
N LEU A 241 -31.06 10.33 9.26
CA LEU A 241 -29.67 10.80 9.26
C LEU A 241 -28.71 9.76 9.86
N THR A 242 -29.16 9.05 10.90
CA THR A 242 -28.39 7.98 11.54
C THR A 242 -28.27 6.75 10.64
N ASN A 243 -29.33 6.40 9.91
CA ASN A 243 -29.30 5.29 8.95
C ASN A 243 -28.40 5.60 7.75
N LEU A 244 -28.41 6.84 7.25
CA LEU A 244 -27.54 7.28 6.16
C LEU A 244 -26.06 7.26 6.54
N THR A 245 -25.72 7.70 7.76
CA THR A 245 -24.34 7.64 8.28
C THR A 245 -23.85 6.21 8.42
N ASN A 246 -24.70 5.32 8.94
CA ASN A 246 -24.38 3.88 9.06
C ASN A 246 -24.26 3.19 7.69
N ALA A 247 -25.15 3.49 6.74
CA ALA A 247 -25.15 2.87 5.41
C ALA A 247 -23.96 3.31 4.55
N ASN A 248 -23.50 4.55 4.71
CA ASN A 248 -22.43 5.14 3.90
C ASN A 248 -21.06 5.12 4.59
N GLY A 249 -20.90 4.43 5.73
CA GLY A 249 -19.64 4.38 6.48
C GLY A 249 -19.12 5.74 6.98
N THR A 250 -19.93 6.80 6.88
CA THR A 250 -19.53 8.18 7.13
C THR A 250 -20.00 8.59 8.52
N ARG A 251 -19.07 9.00 9.39
CA ARG A 251 -19.38 9.43 10.77
C ARG A 251 -19.75 10.92 10.78
N LEU A 252 -21.04 11.26 10.95
CA LEU A 252 -21.40 12.61 11.39
C LEU A 252 -21.17 12.70 12.89
N ASP A 253 -20.43 13.71 13.34
CA ASP A 253 -20.36 14.03 14.76
C ASP A 253 -21.64 14.75 15.24
N GLY A 254 -21.83 14.84 16.55
CA GLY A 254 -23.06 15.40 17.12
C GLY A 254 -23.25 16.88 16.86
N TYR A 255 -22.17 17.64 16.65
CA TYR A 255 -22.27 19.05 16.24
C TYR A 255 -22.76 19.16 14.80
N GLN A 256 -22.31 18.27 13.93
CA GLN A 256 -22.74 18.25 12.54
C GLN A 256 -24.23 17.90 12.41
N ILE A 257 -24.69 16.91 13.17
CA ILE A 257 -26.12 16.58 13.25
C ILE A 257 -26.91 17.77 13.83
N GLU A 258 -26.41 18.41 14.89
CA GLU A 258 -27.06 19.59 15.49
C GLU A 258 -27.19 20.74 14.47
N GLU A 259 -26.12 21.04 13.75
CA GLU A 259 -26.12 22.11 12.75
C GLU A 259 -27.05 21.77 11.59
N ILE A 260 -27.06 20.52 11.11
CA ILE A 260 -27.98 20.03 10.08
C ILE A 260 -29.44 20.11 10.53
N LEU A 261 -29.74 19.71 11.77
CA LEU A 261 -31.09 19.74 12.35
C LEU A 261 -31.54 21.16 12.71
N SER A 262 -30.62 22.11 12.82
CA SER A 262 -30.95 23.52 13.05
C SER A 262 -31.51 24.21 11.80
N TYR A 263 -31.34 23.61 10.62
CA TYR A 263 -31.92 24.12 9.39
C TYR A 263 -33.41 23.78 9.28
N ASP A 264 -34.13 24.56 8.47
CA ASP A 264 -35.52 24.24 8.13
C ASP A 264 -35.62 22.94 7.31
N LYS A 265 -36.86 22.46 7.17
CA LYS A 265 -37.16 21.21 6.46
C LYS A 265 -36.65 21.23 5.01
N ASP A 266 -36.70 22.37 4.34
CA ASP A 266 -36.30 22.50 2.93
C ASP A 266 -34.78 22.35 2.76
N ALA A 267 -34.00 22.83 3.73
CA ALA A 267 -32.56 22.60 3.80
C ALA A 267 -32.25 21.14 4.02
N LEU A 268 -33.03 20.49 4.85
CA LEU A 268 -32.76 19.13 5.23
C LEU A 268 -33.10 18.14 4.11
N ASP A 269 -34.25 18.36 3.46
CA ASP A 269 -34.61 17.65 2.24
C ASP A 269 -33.55 17.87 1.16
N PHE A 270 -32.96 19.08 1.09
CA PHE A 270 -31.83 19.35 0.21
C PHE A 270 -30.58 18.57 0.60
N TYR A 271 -30.15 18.60 1.86
CA TYR A 271 -29.00 17.83 2.37
C TYR A 271 -29.12 16.35 2.03
N LEU A 272 -30.29 15.77 2.29
CA LEU A 272 -30.59 14.36 2.00
C LEU A 272 -30.53 14.07 0.49
N SER A 273 -30.97 15.01 -0.37
CA SER A 273 -30.81 14.89 -1.82
C SER A 273 -29.34 14.91 -2.27
N ILE A 274 -28.44 15.53 -1.51
CA ILE A 274 -26.99 15.51 -1.78
C ILE A 274 -26.41 14.14 -1.46
N VAL A 275 -26.71 13.62 -0.27
CA VAL A 275 -26.02 12.48 0.36
C VAL A 275 -26.58 11.11 -0.07
N ARG A 276 -27.90 10.98 -0.28
CA ARG A 276 -28.54 9.70 -0.66
C ARG A 276 -27.94 8.99 -1.89
N PRO A 277 -27.50 9.70 -2.97
CA PRO A 277 -26.96 9.04 -4.16
C PRO A 277 -25.47 8.68 -4.08
N MET A 278 -24.76 9.01 -2.99
CA MET A 278 -23.31 8.85 -2.91
C MET A 278 -22.93 7.44 -2.40
N PRO A 279 -22.01 6.70 -3.09
CA PRO A 279 -21.50 5.42 -2.61
C PRO A 279 -20.64 5.56 -1.35
N GLN A 280 -20.47 4.44 -0.63
CA GLN A 280 -19.98 4.28 0.75
C GLN A 280 -18.63 4.92 1.14
N ASN A 281 -17.93 5.69 0.29
CA ASN A 281 -16.58 6.18 0.59
C ASN A 281 -16.24 7.59 0.08
N ASN A 282 -17.17 8.37 -0.48
CA ASN A 282 -16.82 9.66 -1.09
C ASN A 282 -17.51 10.88 -0.46
N ILE A 283 -16.65 11.74 0.09
CA ILE A 283 -16.81 13.17 0.43
C ILE A 283 -17.61 13.51 1.69
N PHE A 284 -16.89 14.11 2.65
CA PHE A 284 -17.42 14.85 3.79
C PHE A 284 -17.97 16.20 3.30
N VAL A 285 -19.27 16.43 3.43
CA VAL A 285 -19.83 17.80 3.41
C VAL A 285 -19.76 18.31 4.83
N SER A 286 -18.78 19.16 5.15
CA SER A 286 -18.77 19.81 6.46
C SER A 286 -20.03 20.69 6.58
N PRO A 287 -20.67 20.80 7.75
CA PRO A 287 -21.90 21.59 7.89
C PRO A 287 -21.76 23.04 7.43
N ASN A 288 -20.61 23.66 7.68
CA ASN A 288 -20.28 24.99 7.17
C ASN A 288 -20.33 25.05 5.64
N SER A 289 -19.78 24.04 4.97
CA SER A 289 -19.82 23.98 3.51
C SER A 289 -21.23 23.66 3.00
N PHE A 290 -22.00 22.84 3.73
CA PHE A 290 -23.41 22.62 3.42
C PHE A 290 -24.21 23.91 3.51
N LYS A 291 -24.01 24.68 4.58
CA LYS A 291 -24.68 25.96 4.82
C LYS A 291 -24.49 26.90 3.65
N GLU A 292 -23.25 27.08 3.21
CA GLU A 292 -22.93 27.95 2.08
C GLU A 292 -23.61 27.47 0.80
N VAL A 293 -23.58 26.16 0.51
CA VAL A 293 -24.27 25.58 -0.65
C VAL A 293 -25.79 25.73 -0.55
N TYR A 294 -26.36 25.65 0.66
CA TYR A 294 -27.77 25.86 0.90
C TYR A 294 -28.19 27.32 0.75
N GLU A 295 -27.40 28.26 1.26
CA GLU A 295 -27.61 29.70 1.04
C GLU A 295 -27.51 30.06 -0.45
N ILE A 296 -26.60 29.41 -1.19
CA ILE A 296 -26.54 29.51 -2.64
C ILE A 296 -27.80 28.92 -3.28
N LYS A 297 -28.31 27.77 -2.82
CA LYS A 297 -29.58 27.22 -3.34
C LYS A 297 -30.74 28.19 -3.14
N GLN A 298 -30.81 28.86 -1.99
CA GLN A 298 -31.88 29.81 -1.69
C GLN A 298 -31.83 31.04 -2.60
N THR A 299 -30.62 31.47 -3.00
CA THR A 299 -30.44 32.67 -3.83
C THR A 299 -30.30 32.38 -5.32
N LYS A 300 -29.87 31.17 -5.69
CA LYS A 300 -29.56 30.69 -7.05
C LYS A 300 -29.95 29.21 -7.21
N PRO A 301 -31.24 28.85 -7.12
CA PRO A 301 -31.68 27.45 -7.18
C PRO A 301 -31.32 26.78 -8.51
N GLU A 302 -31.43 27.50 -9.64
CA GLU A 302 -31.11 26.99 -10.97
C GLU A 302 -29.62 26.59 -11.12
N PHE A 303 -28.71 27.32 -10.47
CA PHE A 303 -27.27 27.00 -10.46
C PHE A 303 -26.99 25.68 -9.75
N ILE A 304 -27.64 25.47 -8.59
CA ILE A 304 -27.52 24.23 -7.82
C ILE A 304 -28.15 23.06 -8.58
N GLU A 305 -29.35 23.24 -9.15
CA GLU A 305 -29.97 22.20 -9.99
C GLU A 305 -29.08 21.82 -11.17
N TYR A 306 -28.47 22.80 -11.82
CA TYR A 306 -27.54 22.55 -12.93
C TYR A 306 -26.29 21.79 -12.47
N ILE A 307 -25.65 22.15 -11.36
CA ILE A 307 -24.52 21.39 -10.79
C ILE A 307 -24.91 19.94 -10.50
N PHE A 308 -26.09 19.74 -9.89
CA PHE A 308 -26.58 18.42 -9.51
C PHE A 308 -26.98 17.56 -10.71
N SER A 309 -27.34 18.19 -11.83
CA SER A 309 -27.56 17.49 -13.10
C SER A 309 -26.29 16.88 -13.70
N LYS A 310 -25.10 17.28 -13.21
CA LYS A 310 -23.80 16.80 -13.70
C LYS A 310 -23.22 15.62 -12.89
N ARG A 311 -24.06 14.92 -12.12
CA ARG A 311 -23.63 13.69 -11.43
C ARG A 311 -23.14 12.64 -12.43
N ASP A 312 -22.09 11.92 -12.06
CA ASP A 312 -21.59 10.80 -12.85
C ASP A 312 -22.55 9.60 -12.83
N ALA A 313 -22.22 8.54 -13.57
CA ALA A 313 -23.04 7.32 -13.64
C ALA A 313 -23.18 6.59 -12.29
N LYS A 314 -22.32 6.90 -11.31
CA LYS A 314 -22.34 6.37 -9.94
C LYS A 314 -23.04 7.32 -8.96
N GLY A 315 -23.61 8.44 -9.44
CA GLY A 315 -24.29 9.42 -8.63
C GLY A 315 -23.37 10.44 -7.94
N ASN A 316 -22.06 10.42 -8.19
CA ASN A 316 -21.11 11.34 -7.56
C ASN A 316 -21.18 12.72 -8.22
N LEU A 317 -21.10 13.77 -7.39
CA LEU A 317 -20.85 15.13 -7.87
C LEU A 317 -19.35 15.27 -8.19
N PRO A 318 -18.97 15.85 -9.34
CA PRO A 318 -17.56 16.08 -9.67
C PRO A 318 -16.98 17.33 -8.97
N PHE A 319 -17.72 17.91 -8.02
CA PHE A 319 -17.38 19.14 -7.30
C PHE A 319 -17.24 18.87 -5.81
N GLU A 320 -16.22 19.42 -5.18
CA GLU A 320 -16.21 19.59 -3.74
C GLU A 320 -17.13 20.77 -3.35
N THR A 321 -17.60 20.79 -2.11
CA THR A 321 -18.51 21.84 -1.64
C THR A 321 -17.88 23.24 -1.71
N ASN A 322 -16.57 23.33 -1.45
CA ASN A 322 -15.81 24.58 -1.60
C ASN A 322 -15.78 25.05 -3.05
N ASP A 323 -15.73 24.13 -4.02
CA ASP A 323 -15.77 24.47 -5.44
C ASP A 323 -17.12 25.11 -5.78
N ILE A 324 -18.24 24.55 -5.28
CA ILE A 324 -19.58 25.09 -5.51
C ILE A 324 -19.68 26.53 -4.98
N THR A 325 -19.20 26.78 -3.77
CA THR A 325 -19.18 28.13 -3.19
C THR A 325 -18.38 29.10 -4.05
N GLU A 326 -17.16 28.74 -4.45
CA GLU A 326 -16.33 29.64 -5.25
C GLU A 326 -16.88 29.86 -6.66
N ILE A 327 -17.39 28.82 -7.32
CA ILE A 327 -18.00 28.91 -8.64
C ILE A 327 -19.22 29.85 -8.58
N SER A 328 -20.03 29.77 -7.53
CA SER A 328 -21.23 30.62 -7.38
C SER A 328 -20.93 32.13 -7.36
N LYS A 329 -19.68 32.52 -7.06
CA LYS A 329 -19.23 33.92 -7.04
C LYS A 329 -18.87 34.46 -8.43
N LEU A 330 -18.68 33.57 -9.41
CA LEU A 330 -18.44 33.95 -10.80
C LEU A 330 -19.72 34.49 -11.45
N ASP A 331 -19.59 35.22 -12.55
CA ASP A 331 -20.74 35.54 -13.39
C ASP A 331 -21.33 34.27 -14.01
N GLU A 332 -22.61 34.30 -14.37
CA GLU A 332 -23.37 33.14 -14.85
C GLU A 332 -22.73 32.43 -16.05
N LYS A 333 -22.10 33.21 -16.95
CA LYS A 333 -21.42 32.68 -18.12
C LYS A 333 -20.17 31.90 -17.71
N LYS A 334 -19.33 32.47 -16.83
CA LYS A 334 -18.16 31.78 -16.28
C LYS A 334 -18.54 30.58 -15.42
N GLN A 335 -19.62 30.64 -14.63
CA GLN A 335 -20.14 29.49 -13.88
C GLN A 335 -20.37 28.29 -14.79
N LYS A 336 -21.09 28.51 -15.90
CA LYS A 336 -21.38 27.46 -16.88
C LYS A 336 -20.11 26.86 -17.48
N TYR A 337 -19.14 27.71 -17.82
CA TYR A 337 -17.86 27.25 -18.36
C TYR A 337 -17.08 26.39 -17.38
N VAL A 338 -16.94 26.84 -16.13
CA VAL A 338 -16.26 26.06 -15.10
C VAL A 338 -16.97 24.74 -14.83
N ILE A 339 -18.30 24.73 -14.72
CA ILE A 339 -19.07 23.49 -14.49
C ILE A 339 -18.84 22.48 -15.61
N GLU A 340 -18.91 22.92 -16.87
CA GLU A 340 -18.66 22.05 -18.03
C GLU A 340 -17.21 21.52 -18.04
N MET A 341 -16.23 22.36 -17.67
CA MET A 341 -14.82 21.97 -17.55
C MET A 341 -14.60 20.91 -16.46
N VAL A 342 -15.20 21.08 -15.28
CA VAL A 342 -15.12 20.11 -14.18
C VAL A 342 -15.81 18.81 -14.54
N THR A 343 -16.99 18.87 -15.16
CA THR A 343 -17.72 17.69 -15.66
C THR A 343 -16.88 16.90 -16.69
N ARG A 344 -16.02 17.59 -17.44
CA ARG A 344 -15.05 16.96 -18.37
C ARG A 344 -13.78 16.44 -17.68
N GLY A 345 -13.76 16.40 -16.35
CA GLY A 345 -12.68 15.81 -15.54
C GLY A 345 -11.56 16.77 -15.15
N ILE A 346 -11.77 18.08 -15.21
CA ILE A 346 -10.75 19.08 -14.85
C ILE A 346 -11.00 19.57 -13.43
N PRO A 347 -10.11 19.29 -12.45
CA PRO A 347 -10.29 19.80 -11.09
C PRO A 347 -10.42 21.33 -11.05
N TYR A 348 -11.35 21.85 -10.26
CA TYR A 348 -11.61 23.29 -10.20
C TYR A 348 -10.39 24.11 -9.75
N ASN A 349 -9.59 23.59 -8.82
CA ASN A 349 -8.34 24.23 -8.40
C ASN A 349 -7.37 24.43 -9.58
N LYS A 350 -7.29 23.49 -10.54
CA LYS A 350 -6.54 23.64 -11.77
C LYS A 350 -7.15 24.71 -12.66
N ILE A 351 -8.49 24.75 -12.78
CA ILE A 351 -9.16 25.78 -13.59
C ILE A 351 -8.82 27.18 -13.07
N LYS A 352 -8.97 27.38 -11.76
CA LYS A 352 -8.71 28.66 -11.10
C LYS A 352 -7.26 29.11 -11.28
N THR A 353 -6.30 28.21 -11.05
CA THR A 353 -4.86 28.51 -11.18
C THR A 353 -4.40 28.68 -12.62
N THR A 354 -5.02 27.95 -13.55
CA THR A 354 -4.62 27.93 -14.96
C THR A 354 -5.20 29.09 -15.75
N PHE A 355 -6.49 29.34 -15.59
CA PHE A 355 -7.23 30.25 -16.45
C PHE A 355 -7.49 31.59 -15.78
N GLY A 356 -7.51 31.67 -14.45
CA GLY A 356 -7.73 32.92 -13.71
C GLY A 356 -8.95 33.69 -14.24
N ASP A 357 -8.72 34.91 -14.73
CA ASP A 357 -9.77 35.74 -15.32
C ASP A 357 -10.17 35.34 -16.75
N GLU A 358 -9.32 34.57 -17.44
CA GLU A 358 -9.46 34.11 -18.83
C GLU A 358 -10.17 32.75 -18.96
N ILE A 359 -11.00 32.36 -17.97
CA ILE A 359 -11.83 31.14 -17.99
C ILE A 359 -12.59 30.97 -19.32
N GLU A 360 -13.11 32.07 -19.89
CA GLU A 360 -13.80 32.01 -21.18
C GLU A 360 -12.89 31.56 -22.32
N LYS A 361 -11.67 32.09 -22.42
CA LYS A 361 -10.70 31.67 -23.44
C LYS A 361 -10.26 30.23 -23.21
N GLY A 362 -10.02 29.86 -21.94
CA GLY A 362 -9.76 28.48 -21.56
C GLY A 362 -10.85 27.49 -21.98
N TYR A 363 -12.11 27.86 -21.76
CA TYR A 363 -13.26 27.08 -22.19
C TYR A 363 -13.38 26.99 -23.72
N GLN A 364 -13.10 28.08 -24.44
CA GLN A 364 -13.05 28.08 -25.90
C GLN A 364 -11.94 27.16 -26.43
N LEU A 365 -10.75 27.20 -25.84
CA LEU A 365 -9.64 26.31 -26.18
C LEU A 365 -9.98 24.83 -25.90
N LEU A 366 -10.67 24.55 -24.80
CA LEU A 366 -11.15 23.19 -24.49
C LEU A 366 -12.20 22.69 -25.50
N ASN A 367 -13.13 23.54 -25.91
CA ASN A 367 -14.09 23.20 -26.97
C ASN A 367 -13.43 23.03 -28.33
N LYS A 368 -12.29 23.68 -28.55
CA LYS A 368 -11.44 23.48 -29.73
C LYS A 368 -10.47 22.30 -29.59
N GLY A 369 -10.49 21.59 -28.46
CA GLY A 369 -9.75 20.35 -28.31
C GLY A 369 -8.44 20.41 -27.53
N MET A 370 -8.00 21.55 -26.99
CA MET A 370 -6.74 21.66 -26.25
C MET A 370 -6.82 21.14 -24.81
N LEU A 371 -5.84 20.35 -24.37
CA LEU A 371 -5.89 19.72 -23.03
C LEU A 371 -5.77 20.79 -21.95
N PRO A 372 -6.42 20.64 -20.79
CA PRO A 372 -6.31 21.59 -19.68
C PRO A 372 -4.86 21.80 -19.25
N ASN A 373 -4.09 20.70 -19.17
CA ASN A 373 -2.67 20.76 -18.87
C ASN A 373 -1.89 21.43 -20.00
N SER A 374 -2.22 21.17 -21.27
CA SER A 374 -1.56 21.84 -22.40
C SER A 374 -1.96 23.31 -22.50
N ILE A 375 -3.18 23.70 -22.11
CA ILE A 375 -3.57 25.11 -22.02
C ILE A 375 -2.83 25.78 -20.87
N HIS A 376 -2.75 25.15 -19.70
CA HIS A 376 -1.96 25.67 -18.58
C HIS A 376 -0.50 25.87 -18.93
N ARG A 377 0.09 24.88 -19.59
CA ARG A 377 1.49 24.87 -20.02
C ARG A 377 1.72 25.88 -21.14
N GLN A 378 0.84 25.95 -22.13
CA GLN A 378 1.03 26.86 -23.26
C GLN A 378 0.62 28.29 -22.92
N SER A 379 -0.32 28.52 -22.00
CA SER A 379 -0.65 29.86 -21.49
C SER A 379 0.48 30.44 -20.63
N THR A 380 1.42 29.61 -20.17
CA THR A 380 2.67 30.06 -19.56
C THR A 380 3.67 30.62 -20.58
N TYR A 381 3.52 30.29 -21.87
CA TYR A 381 4.47 30.63 -22.94
C TYR A 381 3.89 31.49 -24.07
N LYS A 382 2.57 31.50 -24.22
CA LYS A 382 1.83 32.22 -25.26
C LYS A 382 0.56 32.77 -24.64
N ASP A 383 0.13 33.95 -25.05
CA ASP A 383 -1.20 34.42 -24.64
C ASP A 383 -2.29 33.50 -25.22
N PHE A 384 -3.44 33.48 -24.54
CA PHE A 384 -4.57 32.65 -24.95
C PHE A 384 -5.07 32.97 -26.37
N ASP A 385 -4.85 34.20 -26.86
CA ASP A 385 -5.30 34.63 -28.18
C ASP A 385 -4.47 33.96 -29.28
N THR A 386 -3.15 33.86 -29.08
CA THR A 386 -2.22 33.11 -29.93
C THR A 386 -2.58 31.62 -29.98
N LEU A 387 -2.98 31.04 -28.84
CA LEU A 387 -3.45 29.65 -28.78
C LEU A 387 -4.80 29.47 -29.50
N LEU A 388 -5.69 30.46 -29.39
CA LEU A 388 -6.97 30.49 -30.09
C LEU A 388 -6.80 30.60 -31.61
N GLU A 389 -5.79 31.32 -32.08
CA GLU A 389 -5.40 31.41 -33.50
C GLU A 389 -4.69 30.13 -33.99
N GLU A 390 -3.84 29.51 -33.18
CA GLU A 390 -3.19 28.24 -33.53
C GLU A 390 -4.20 27.08 -33.60
N THR A 391 -5.22 27.09 -32.73
CA THR A 391 -6.36 26.16 -32.82
C THR A 391 -7.34 26.48 -33.95
N GLN A 392 -7.18 27.62 -34.63
CA GLN A 392 -7.89 27.93 -35.89
C GLN A 392 -7.13 27.45 -37.14
N LYS A 393 -5.89 26.94 -37.00
CA LYS A 393 -5.25 26.15 -38.06
C LYS A 393 -6.08 24.88 -38.29
N PRO A 394 -6.16 24.39 -39.55
CA PRO A 394 -7.14 23.38 -39.95
C PRO A 394 -7.16 22.19 -38.99
N SER A 395 -8.37 21.89 -38.52
CA SER A 395 -8.73 20.72 -37.72
C SER A 395 -8.06 19.46 -38.28
N SER A 396 -7.58 18.60 -37.39
CA SER A 396 -7.22 17.23 -37.78
C SER A 396 -8.40 16.65 -38.59
N PRO A 397 -8.16 15.98 -39.74
CA PRO A 397 -9.22 15.36 -40.54
C PRO A 397 -10.14 14.45 -39.73
N LEU A 398 -9.63 13.90 -38.61
CA LEU A 398 -10.40 13.08 -37.69
C LEU A 398 -11.39 13.89 -36.83
N ASN A 399 -11.06 15.14 -36.47
CA ASN A 399 -11.97 16.02 -35.73
C ASN A 399 -13.16 16.44 -36.60
N ASP A 400 -12.89 16.82 -37.85
CA ASP A 400 -13.93 17.07 -38.85
C ASP A 400 -14.75 15.80 -39.10
N PHE A 401 -14.09 14.65 -39.12
CA PHE A 401 -14.75 13.37 -39.30
C PHE A 401 -15.75 13.07 -38.17
N LEU A 402 -15.35 13.20 -36.90
CA LEU A 402 -16.20 12.93 -35.74
C LEU A 402 -17.32 13.96 -35.57
N SER A 403 -17.06 15.22 -35.95
CA SER A 403 -18.03 16.32 -35.84
C SER A 403 -19.05 16.33 -36.99
N ASN A 404 -18.75 15.66 -38.11
CA ASN A 404 -19.65 15.57 -39.25
C ASN A 404 -20.77 14.53 -39.00
N PRO A 405 -22.05 14.95 -38.96
CA PRO A 405 -23.17 14.04 -38.71
C PRO A 405 -23.28 12.87 -39.69
N ASP A 406 -22.85 13.04 -40.94
CA ASP A 406 -22.93 12.02 -41.99
C ASP A 406 -21.95 10.87 -41.76
N ASN A 407 -20.81 11.15 -41.12
CA ASN A 407 -19.82 10.13 -40.77
C ASN A 407 -20.27 9.20 -39.65
N ARG A 408 -21.33 9.56 -38.91
CA ARG A 408 -21.99 8.69 -37.93
C ARG A 408 -22.52 7.42 -38.58
N ALA A 409 -22.93 7.47 -39.85
CA ALA A 409 -23.36 6.28 -40.58
C ALA A 409 -22.20 5.26 -40.72
N LYS A 410 -20.98 5.74 -41.00
CA LYS A 410 -19.78 4.90 -41.10
C LYS A 410 -19.36 4.36 -39.73
N ILE A 411 -19.35 5.18 -38.69
CA ILE A 411 -19.06 4.73 -37.31
C ILE A 411 -20.07 3.65 -36.90
N LYS A 412 -21.36 3.84 -37.20
CA LYS A 412 -22.41 2.85 -36.97
C LYS A 412 -22.14 1.57 -37.77
N GLU A 413 -21.87 1.66 -39.06
CA GLU A 413 -21.56 0.49 -39.90
C GLU A 413 -20.35 -0.30 -39.36
N PHE A 414 -19.26 0.39 -39.02
CA PHE A 414 -18.03 -0.26 -38.57
C PHE A 414 -18.11 -0.76 -37.12
N SER A 415 -18.97 -0.16 -36.29
CA SER A 415 -19.29 -0.69 -34.95
C SER A 415 -20.32 -1.82 -34.98
N ALA A 416 -20.82 -2.26 -36.15
CA ALA A 416 -21.80 -3.33 -36.25
C ALA A 416 -21.32 -4.64 -35.61
N GLY A 417 -22.06 -5.11 -34.60
CA GLY A 417 -21.77 -6.28 -33.80
C GLY A 417 -22.85 -6.52 -32.73
N LYS A 418 -22.71 -7.57 -31.92
CA LYS A 418 -23.65 -7.94 -30.85
C LYS A 418 -23.94 -6.78 -29.88
N TYR A 419 -22.92 -5.95 -29.62
CA TYR A 419 -22.95 -4.85 -28.66
C TYR A 419 -22.75 -3.48 -29.33
N GLN A 420 -23.27 -3.31 -30.55
CA GLN A 420 -23.16 -2.06 -31.30
C GLN A 420 -23.71 -0.87 -30.51
N LYS A 421 -24.85 -1.04 -29.82
CA LYS A 421 -25.49 0.05 -29.07
C LYS A 421 -24.59 0.55 -27.95
N GLU A 422 -23.98 -0.36 -27.21
CA GLU A 422 -23.07 -0.10 -26.10
C GLU A 422 -21.79 0.56 -26.60
N LEU A 423 -21.20 0.04 -27.69
CA LEU A 423 -20.00 0.61 -28.29
C LEU A 423 -20.25 2.01 -28.90
N MET A 424 -21.43 2.23 -29.49
CA MET A 424 -21.80 3.53 -30.06
C MET A 424 -21.93 4.63 -29.01
N ARG A 425 -22.16 4.29 -27.73
CA ARG A 425 -22.18 5.27 -26.63
C ARG A 425 -20.85 6.01 -26.49
N LEU A 426 -19.74 5.38 -26.86
CA LEU A 426 -18.40 5.98 -26.84
C LEU A 426 -18.27 7.15 -27.84
N PHE A 427 -19.13 7.20 -28.86
CA PHE A 427 -19.08 8.15 -29.97
C PHE A 427 -20.32 9.04 -30.06
N GLU A 428 -21.14 9.11 -29.00
CA GLU A 428 -22.23 10.08 -28.92
C GLU A 428 -21.63 11.48 -28.73
N PRO A 429 -21.90 12.48 -29.60
CA PRO A 429 -21.18 13.77 -29.58
C PRO A 429 -21.21 14.51 -28.24
N ASP A 430 -22.28 14.33 -27.47
CA ASP A 430 -22.50 14.88 -26.13
C ASP A 430 -21.83 14.06 -25.01
N LYS A 431 -21.29 12.88 -25.34
CA LYS A 431 -20.72 11.92 -24.38
C LYS A 431 -19.30 11.47 -24.70
N ILE A 432 -18.72 11.84 -25.85
CA ILE A 432 -17.30 11.59 -26.13
C ILE A 432 -16.50 12.32 -25.04
N PRO A 433 -15.80 11.60 -24.14
CA PRO A 433 -15.05 12.26 -23.11
C PRO A 433 -13.95 13.09 -23.75
N TYR A 434 -13.73 14.29 -23.23
CA TYR A 434 -12.77 15.23 -23.79
C TYR A 434 -11.37 14.59 -23.97
N VAL A 435 -10.95 13.72 -23.03
CA VAL A 435 -9.71 12.94 -23.11
C VAL A 435 -9.65 12.06 -24.36
N LEU A 436 -10.76 11.39 -24.71
CA LEU A 436 -10.85 10.55 -25.91
C LEU A 436 -10.78 11.40 -27.18
N ALA A 437 -11.57 12.48 -27.24
CA ALA A 437 -11.54 13.41 -28.38
C ALA A 437 -10.13 13.97 -28.60
N SER A 438 -9.48 14.43 -27.53
CA SER A 438 -8.14 14.99 -27.58
C SER A 438 -7.10 13.97 -28.03
N LYS A 439 -7.10 12.76 -27.45
CA LYS A 439 -6.18 11.70 -27.90
C LYS A 439 -6.39 11.36 -29.37
N LEU A 440 -7.64 11.36 -29.87
CA LEU A 440 -7.92 11.13 -31.29
C LEU A 440 -7.36 12.26 -32.16
N MET A 441 -7.55 13.53 -31.75
CA MET A 441 -7.05 14.69 -32.48
C MET A 441 -5.53 14.72 -32.63
N HIS A 442 -4.81 14.29 -31.59
CA HIS A 442 -3.35 14.24 -31.57
C HIS A 442 -2.80 12.87 -32.01
N SER A 443 -3.66 11.93 -32.40
CA SER A 443 -3.21 10.64 -32.91
C SER A 443 -2.74 10.74 -34.35
N ASP A 444 -1.82 9.85 -34.73
CA ASP A 444 -1.36 9.64 -36.10
C ASP A 444 -2.33 8.78 -36.94
N LEU A 445 -3.55 8.58 -36.47
CA LEU A 445 -4.54 7.73 -37.11
C LEU A 445 -5.24 8.49 -38.23
N SER A 446 -5.23 7.91 -39.43
CA SER A 446 -6.15 8.34 -40.46
C SER A 446 -7.59 7.95 -40.11
N VAL A 447 -8.56 8.57 -40.77
CA VAL A 447 -9.98 8.18 -40.65
C VAL A 447 -10.19 6.70 -41.00
N GLU A 448 -9.46 6.20 -42.00
CA GLU A 448 -9.54 4.80 -42.41
C GLU A 448 -8.95 3.86 -41.35
N ASP A 449 -7.79 4.22 -40.76
CA ASP A 449 -7.19 3.47 -39.64
C ASP A 449 -8.18 3.38 -38.46
N PHE A 450 -8.76 4.52 -38.08
CA PHE A 450 -9.76 4.60 -37.02
C PHE A 450 -10.96 3.68 -37.28
N LEU A 451 -11.55 3.76 -38.47
CA LEU A 451 -12.71 2.95 -38.83
C LEU A 451 -12.36 1.46 -38.86
N ASN A 452 -11.24 1.08 -39.48
CA ASN A 452 -10.79 -0.31 -39.54
C ASN A 452 -10.52 -0.89 -38.14
N SER A 453 -9.90 -0.10 -37.25
CA SER A 453 -9.71 -0.49 -35.85
C SER A 453 -11.02 -0.61 -35.09
N LEU A 454 -11.96 0.33 -35.27
CA LEU A 454 -13.31 0.25 -34.67
C LEU A 454 -14.03 -1.05 -35.07
N ARG A 455 -13.90 -1.46 -36.34
CA ARG A 455 -14.46 -2.73 -36.84
C ARG A 455 -13.82 -3.95 -36.19
N LYS A 456 -12.49 -3.96 -36.01
CA LYS A 456 -11.78 -5.04 -35.31
C LYS A 456 -12.22 -5.12 -33.84
N ILE A 457 -12.27 -3.97 -33.15
CA ILE A 457 -12.69 -3.83 -31.75
C ILE A 457 -14.12 -4.36 -31.56
N SER A 458 -15.07 -3.88 -32.38
CA SER A 458 -16.49 -4.24 -32.26
C SER A 458 -16.73 -5.74 -32.41
N LYS A 459 -16.11 -6.36 -33.42
CA LYS A 459 -16.32 -7.77 -33.75
C LYS A 459 -15.62 -8.72 -32.79
N SER A 460 -14.63 -8.25 -32.03
CA SER A 460 -13.76 -9.11 -31.24
C SER A 460 -13.44 -8.55 -29.85
N SER A 461 -12.46 -7.66 -29.69
CA SER A 461 -11.95 -7.28 -28.37
C SER A 461 -13.03 -6.77 -27.43
N PHE A 462 -13.88 -5.84 -27.91
CA PHE A 462 -15.00 -5.33 -27.13
C PHE A 462 -16.03 -6.42 -26.85
N LYS A 463 -16.38 -7.23 -27.86
CA LYS A 463 -17.33 -8.34 -27.70
C LYS A 463 -16.85 -9.35 -26.65
N LEU A 464 -15.60 -9.79 -26.72
CA LEU A 464 -15.01 -10.75 -25.78
C LEU A 464 -15.02 -10.19 -24.36
N ALA A 465 -14.51 -8.97 -24.19
CA ALA A 465 -14.51 -8.28 -22.91
C ALA A 465 -15.91 -8.11 -22.31
N TYR A 466 -16.89 -7.74 -23.13
CA TYR A 466 -18.26 -7.45 -22.69
C TYR A 466 -19.11 -8.71 -22.49
N ASP A 467 -18.77 -9.81 -23.17
CA ASP A 467 -19.36 -11.15 -22.97
C ASP A 467 -18.89 -11.74 -21.63
N THR A 468 -17.61 -11.64 -21.29
CA THR A 468 -17.01 -12.26 -20.08
C THR A 468 -16.13 -11.27 -19.31
N PRO A 469 -16.71 -10.22 -18.71
CA PRO A 469 -15.92 -9.14 -18.09
C PRO A 469 -15.08 -9.64 -16.90
N ASN A 470 -15.53 -10.68 -16.21
CA ASN A 470 -14.81 -11.33 -15.12
C ASN A 470 -13.51 -12.05 -15.52
N GLN A 471 -13.29 -12.29 -16.82
CA GLN A 471 -12.00 -12.74 -17.34
C GLN A 471 -10.96 -11.61 -17.32
N TYR A 472 -11.37 -10.36 -17.52
CA TYR A 472 -10.46 -9.25 -17.83
C TYR A 472 -10.33 -8.23 -16.70
N LEU A 473 -11.31 -8.11 -15.81
CA LEU A 473 -11.27 -7.13 -14.71
C LEU A 473 -10.47 -7.66 -13.51
N SER A 474 -9.72 -6.78 -12.86
CA SER A 474 -9.06 -7.02 -11.56
C SER A 474 -9.99 -6.65 -10.41
N GLY A 475 -9.65 -7.04 -9.17
CA GLY A 475 -10.43 -6.66 -7.97
C GLY A 475 -11.73 -7.42 -7.74
N LEU A 476 -12.11 -8.32 -8.65
CA LEU A 476 -13.27 -9.18 -8.45
C LEU A 476 -13.03 -10.25 -7.40
N ARG A 477 -14.11 -10.62 -6.70
CA ARG A 477 -14.13 -11.80 -5.83
C ARG A 477 -13.54 -12.98 -6.60
N THR A 478 -12.59 -13.70 -6.00
CA THR A 478 -11.90 -14.84 -6.64
C THR A 478 -12.88 -15.89 -7.16
N SER A 479 -14.03 -16.03 -6.48
CA SER A 479 -15.13 -16.91 -6.88
C SER A 479 -15.77 -16.55 -8.21
N LEU A 480 -15.66 -15.30 -8.67
CA LEU A 480 -16.20 -14.80 -9.94
C LEU A 480 -15.16 -14.76 -11.06
N SER A 481 -13.87 -14.71 -10.72
CA SER A 481 -12.77 -14.50 -11.67
C SER A 481 -11.87 -15.74 -11.88
N THR A 482 -12.26 -16.88 -11.28
CA THR A 482 -11.57 -18.17 -11.41
C THR A 482 -12.40 -19.13 -12.26
N PRO A 483 -11.85 -19.68 -13.35
CA PRO A 483 -12.56 -20.68 -14.15
C PRO A 483 -12.89 -21.93 -13.33
N ILE A 484 -14.13 -22.39 -13.38
CA ILE A 484 -14.61 -23.67 -12.86
C ILE A 484 -14.81 -24.59 -14.07
N ASN A 485 -14.07 -25.70 -14.12
CA ASN A 485 -14.07 -26.63 -15.28
C ASN A 485 -13.77 -25.94 -16.63
N GLY A 486 -12.88 -24.94 -16.62
CA GLY A 486 -12.49 -24.19 -17.82
C GLY A 486 -13.44 -23.05 -18.21
N HIS A 487 -14.51 -22.81 -17.45
CA HIS A 487 -15.47 -21.75 -17.71
C HIS A 487 -15.51 -20.74 -16.57
N TYR A 488 -15.55 -19.44 -16.90
CA TYR A 488 -15.79 -18.42 -15.91
C TYR A 488 -17.23 -18.52 -15.37
N PRO A 489 -17.45 -18.31 -14.07
CA PRO A 489 -18.78 -18.25 -13.47
C PRO A 489 -19.68 -17.25 -14.21
N GLU A 490 -20.96 -17.58 -14.35
CA GLU A 490 -21.96 -16.62 -14.80
C GLU A 490 -22.16 -15.56 -13.72
N LEU A 491 -22.14 -14.29 -14.12
CA LEU A 491 -22.45 -13.16 -13.26
C LEU A 491 -23.98 -12.96 -13.25
N ASP A 492 -24.54 -12.62 -12.10
CA ASP A 492 -25.93 -12.19 -12.06
C ASP A 492 -26.12 -10.86 -12.82
N ASN A 493 -27.37 -10.46 -13.07
CA ASN A 493 -27.64 -9.29 -13.91
C ASN A 493 -27.09 -7.97 -13.34
N GLU A 494 -27.02 -7.82 -12.02
CA GLU A 494 -26.56 -6.61 -11.36
C GLU A 494 -25.03 -6.53 -11.38
N GLU A 495 -24.37 -7.62 -11.01
CA GLU A 495 -22.91 -7.77 -11.12
C GLU A 495 -22.48 -7.60 -12.58
N LEU A 496 -23.11 -8.32 -13.52
CA LEU A 496 -22.81 -8.24 -14.95
C LEU A 496 -22.94 -6.82 -15.49
N SER A 497 -23.96 -6.07 -15.06
CA SER A 497 -24.15 -4.67 -15.45
C SER A 497 -23.03 -3.78 -14.93
N THR A 498 -22.65 -3.96 -13.65
CA THR A 498 -21.55 -3.22 -13.02
C THR A 498 -20.22 -3.48 -13.72
N GLU A 499 -19.89 -4.75 -13.96
CA GLU A 499 -18.66 -5.15 -14.62
C GLU A 499 -18.59 -4.67 -16.07
N ARG A 500 -19.71 -4.70 -16.79
CA ARG A 500 -19.80 -4.15 -18.15
C ARG A 500 -19.56 -2.64 -18.22
N ASN A 501 -19.95 -1.90 -17.19
CA ASN A 501 -19.63 -0.48 -17.11
C ASN A 501 -18.12 -0.27 -16.94
N LEU A 502 -17.43 -1.08 -16.13
CA LEU A 502 -15.97 -1.03 -16.03
C LEU A 502 -15.28 -1.39 -17.36
N VAL A 503 -15.85 -2.32 -18.15
CA VAL A 503 -15.39 -2.56 -19.52
C VAL A 503 -15.54 -1.31 -20.38
N LEU A 504 -16.71 -0.67 -20.37
CA LEU A 504 -16.92 0.58 -21.12
C LEU A 504 -15.90 1.64 -20.72
N ASP A 505 -15.68 1.85 -19.43
CA ASP A 505 -14.70 2.81 -18.90
C ASP A 505 -13.28 2.51 -19.40
N PHE A 506 -12.88 1.24 -19.40
CA PHE A 506 -11.58 0.84 -19.95
C PHE A 506 -11.45 1.23 -21.43
N PHE A 507 -12.43 0.88 -22.26
CA PHE A 507 -12.39 1.20 -23.70
C PHE A 507 -12.45 2.71 -23.93
N ILE A 508 -13.27 3.46 -23.18
CA ILE A 508 -13.31 4.92 -23.23
C ILE A 508 -11.92 5.52 -23.02
N ASN A 509 -11.22 5.07 -21.99
CA ASN A 509 -9.94 5.67 -21.60
C ASN A 509 -8.77 5.25 -22.50
N ASN A 510 -8.89 4.10 -23.17
CA ASN A 510 -7.81 3.46 -23.92
C ASN A 510 -8.08 3.28 -25.42
N PHE A 511 -9.23 3.74 -25.94
CA PHE A 511 -9.65 3.48 -27.32
C PHE A 511 -8.58 3.89 -28.34
N VAL A 512 -7.97 5.07 -28.18
CA VAL A 512 -6.97 5.58 -29.13
C VAL A 512 -5.72 4.72 -29.16
N ASN A 513 -5.19 4.37 -27.98
CA ASN A 513 -4.02 3.51 -27.87
C ASN A 513 -4.31 2.11 -28.43
N LEU A 514 -5.51 1.60 -28.18
CA LEU A 514 -5.97 0.33 -28.73
C LEU A 514 -6.14 0.39 -30.25
N ALA A 515 -6.73 1.46 -30.78
CA ALA A 515 -6.92 1.66 -32.21
C ALA A 515 -5.59 1.80 -32.95
N ARG A 516 -4.62 2.50 -32.33
CA ARG A 516 -3.25 2.57 -32.82
C ARG A 516 -2.54 1.24 -32.77
N LEU A 517 -2.66 0.47 -31.70
CA LEU A 517 -2.09 -0.87 -31.64
C LEU A 517 -2.68 -1.77 -32.75
N LEU A 518 -4.01 -1.73 -32.95
CA LEU A 518 -4.72 -2.51 -33.98
C LEU A 518 -4.46 -2.07 -35.43
N LYS A 519 -3.85 -0.90 -35.64
CA LYS A 519 -3.32 -0.50 -36.95
C LYS A 519 -2.16 -1.42 -37.34
N TYR A 520 -1.29 -1.77 -36.39
CA TYR A 520 -0.03 -2.47 -36.64
C TYR A 520 -0.03 -3.95 -36.19
N VAL A 521 -0.89 -4.31 -35.24
CA VAL A 521 -0.95 -5.65 -34.62
C VAL A 521 -2.29 -6.31 -34.93
N ASP A 522 -2.26 -7.60 -35.23
CA ASP A 522 -3.48 -8.35 -35.48
C ASP A 522 -4.34 -8.49 -34.22
N ASN A 523 -5.65 -8.57 -34.45
CA ASN A 523 -6.64 -8.57 -33.38
C ASN A 523 -6.54 -9.79 -32.44
N ASP A 524 -6.06 -10.93 -32.93
CA ASP A 524 -5.88 -12.14 -32.09
C ASP A 524 -4.77 -11.92 -31.05
N THR A 525 -3.64 -11.39 -31.50
CA THR A 525 -2.53 -11.01 -30.61
C THR A 525 -2.96 -9.98 -29.58
N VAL A 526 -3.73 -8.95 -29.98
CA VAL A 526 -4.26 -7.94 -29.05
C VAL A 526 -5.20 -8.54 -28.01
N ASN A 527 -6.07 -9.49 -28.37
CA ASN A 527 -6.94 -10.17 -27.40
C ASN A 527 -6.12 -10.99 -26.39
N HIS A 528 -5.05 -11.66 -26.85
CA HIS A 528 -4.13 -12.35 -25.96
C HIS A 528 -3.29 -11.42 -25.07
N MET A 529 -3.03 -10.18 -25.48
CA MET A 529 -2.46 -9.16 -24.58
C MET A 529 -3.47 -8.76 -23.51
N MET A 530 -4.75 -8.63 -23.89
CA MET A 530 -5.86 -8.25 -23.02
C MET A 530 -6.17 -9.31 -21.94
N ASP A 531 -5.90 -10.59 -22.21
CA ASP A 531 -6.03 -11.70 -21.24
C ASP A 531 -5.22 -11.50 -19.94
N LYS A 532 -4.24 -10.58 -19.92
CA LYS A 532 -3.44 -10.23 -18.75
C LYS A 532 -4.16 -9.36 -17.71
N ARG A 533 -5.48 -9.17 -17.82
CA ARG A 533 -6.31 -8.18 -17.08
C ARG A 533 -6.13 -6.75 -17.59
N PHE A 534 -7.18 -5.93 -17.44
CA PHE A 534 -7.24 -4.57 -17.97
C PHE A 534 -6.24 -3.60 -17.36
N GLU A 535 -5.91 -3.67 -16.07
CA GLU A 535 -4.88 -2.77 -15.51
C GLU A 535 -3.51 -3.00 -16.14
N ILE A 536 -3.13 -4.28 -16.29
CA ILE A 536 -1.85 -4.65 -16.91
C ILE A 536 -1.87 -4.30 -18.40
N PHE A 537 -2.99 -4.59 -19.07
CA PHE A 537 -3.14 -4.28 -20.49
C PHE A 537 -3.21 -2.78 -20.78
N ALA A 538 -3.83 -1.97 -19.92
CA ALA A 538 -3.84 -0.51 -20.04
C ALA A 538 -2.41 0.04 -19.99
N LYS A 539 -1.61 -0.43 -19.02
CA LYS A 539 -0.18 -0.06 -18.92
C LYS A 539 0.60 -0.48 -20.16
N GLU A 540 0.32 -1.67 -20.69
CA GLU A 540 0.96 -2.14 -21.92
C GLU A 540 0.55 -1.31 -23.15
N LEU A 541 -0.73 -0.94 -23.28
CA LEU A 541 -1.21 -0.05 -24.32
C LEU A 541 -0.55 1.32 -24.24
N GLU A 542 -0.38 1.86 -23.02
CA GLU A 542 0.31 3.11 -22.80
C GLU A 542 1.78 3.02 -23.26
N LEU A 543 2.51 1.98 -22.86
CA LEU A 543 3.90 1.80 -23.28
C LEU A 543 4.02 1.60 -24.80
N MET A 544 3.15 0.81 -25.40
CA MET A 544 3.12 0.60 -26.86
C MET A 544 2.76 1.89 -27.61
N SER A 545 1.91 2.74 -27.04
CA SER A 545 1.60 4.07 -27.60
C SER A 545 2.78 5.04 -27.56
N LYS A 546 3.87 4.70 -26.87
CA LYS A 546 5.09 5.54 -26.85
C LYS A 546 6.12 5.05 -27.87
N VAL A 547 5.96 3.86 -28.43
CA VAL A 547 6.81 3.37 -29.53
C VAL A 547 6.59 4.22 -30.78
N SER A 548 7.68 4.66 -31.40
CA SER A 548 7.65 5.45 -32.64
C SER A 548 6.93 4.72 -33.78
N ASN A 549 6.26 5.46 -34.67
CA ASN A 549 5.55 4.89 -35.82
C ASN A 549 6.43 4.05 -36.75
N GLU A 550 7.67 4.47 -36.98
CA GLU A 550 8.64 3.70 -37.77
C GLU A 550 8.83 2.28 -37.21
N ARG A 551 9.01 2.17 -35.89
CA ARG A 551 9.17 0.88 -35.20
C ARG A 551 7.87 0.09 -35.15
N MET A 552 6.72 0.75 -35.06
CA MET A 552 5.41 0.08 -35.14
C MET A 552 5.14 -0.50 -36.53
N GLU A 553 5.53 0.21 -37.60
CA GLU A 553 5.50 -0.33 -38.96
C GLU A 553 6.45 -1.52 -39.12
N LEU A 554 7.61 -1.46 -38.48
CA LEU A 554 8.55 -2.58 -38.46
C LEU A 554 7.96 -3.80 -37.72
N LEU A 555 7.29 -3.58 -36.59
CA LEU A 555 6.54 -4.63 -35.87
C LEU A 555 5.48 -5.27 -36.77
N ASN A 556 4.67 -4.48 -37.47
CA ASN A 556 3.66 -5.00 -38.39
C ASN A 556 4.28 -5.95 -39.44
N LYS A 557 5.40 -5.55 -40.05
CA LYS A 557 6.13 -6.39 -41.01
C LYS A 557 6.73 -7.65 -40.36
N LEU A 558 7.28 -7.55 -39.16
CA LEU A 558 7.79 -8.69 -38.40
C LEU A 558 6.70 -9.72 -38.10
N LEU A 559 5.50 -9.27 -37.73
CA LEU A 559 4.36 -10.16 -37.43
C LEU A 559 3.86 -10.95 -38.65
N GLN A 560 4.20 -10.50 -39.87
CA GLN A 560 3.89 -11.18 -41.13
C GLN A 560 4.99 -12.18 -41.56
N CYS A 561 6.15 -12.17 -40.90
CA CYS A 561 7.24 -13.09 -41.18
C CYS A 561 6.94 -14.50 -40.67
N LYS A 562 7.77 -15.47 -41.07
CA LYS A 562 7.73 -16.83 -40.54
C LYS A 562 8.69 -16.99 -39.36
N SER A 563 8.40 -17.95 -38.49
CA SER A 563 9.33 -18.42 -37.47
C SER A 563 10.52 -19.12 -38.13
N GLN A 564 11.74 -18.61 -37.93
CA GLN A 564 12.95 -19.22 -38.51
C GLN A 564 13.16 -20.65 -37.99
N LYS A 565 12.71 -20.96 -36.76
CA LYS A 565 12.85 -22.28 -36.14
C LYS A 565 11.93 -23.33 -36.77
N THR A 566 10.74 -22.93 -37.22
CA THR A 566 9.70 -23.88 -37.66
C THR A 566 9.31 -23.74 -39.13
N ASP A 567 9.75 -22.67 -39.81
CA ASP A 567 9.32 -22.24 -41.14
C ASP A 567 7.80 -22.12 -41.31
N LYS A 568 7.09 -21.88 -40.19
CA LYS A 568 5.64 -21.66 -40.15
C LYS A 568 5.32 -20.21 -39.78
N ALA A 569 4.06 -19.82 -39.95
CA ALA A 569 3.55 -18.56 -39.40
C ALA A 569 3.84 -18.47 -37.90
N LEU A 570 4.13 -17.27 -37.42
CA LEU A 570 4.44 -17.03 -36.02
C LEU A 570 3.28 -17.46 -35.13
N SER A 571 3.59 -18.22 -34.08
CA SER A 571 2.65 -18.52 -33.01
C SER A 571 2.26 -17.24 -32.26
N VAL A 572 1.09 -17.25 -31.61
CA VAL A 572 0.66 -16.15 -30.72
C VAL A 572 1.76 -15.80 -29.71
N LYS A 573 2.41 -16.80 -29.12
CA LYS A 573 3.51 -16.60 -28.17
C LYS A 573 4.67 -15.82 -28.80
N GLU A 574 5.11 -16.18 -29.99
CA GLU A 574 6.18 -15.45 -30.70
C GLU A 574 5.75 -14.02 -31.05
N LYS A 575 4.49 -13.82 -31.47
CA LYS A 575 3.95 -12.48 -31.75
C LYS A 575 3.95 -11.58 -30.51
N LEU A 576 3.48 -12.10 -29.37
CA LEU A 576 3.53 -11.38 -28.09
C LEU A 576 4.97 -11.03 -27.70
N GLN A 577 5.92 -11.96 -27.91
CA GLN A 577 7.33 -11.70 -27.67
C GLN A 577 7.90 -10.64 -28.61
N LEU A 578 7.43 -10.55 -29.86
CA LEU A 578 7.86 -9.49 -30.79
C LEU A 578 7.33 -8.12 -30.40
N CYS A 579 6.09 -8.00 -29.93
CA CYS A 579 5.57 -6.74 -29.36
C CYS A 579 6.48 -6.25 -28.23
N GLU A 580 6.82 -7.15 -27.30
CA GLU A 580 7.77 -6.85 -26.21
C GLU A 580 9.15 -6.47 -26.73
N ILE A 581 9.71 -7.24 -27.67
CA ILE A 581 11.05 -6.98 -28.24
C ILE A 581 11.11 -5.60 -28.91
N VAL A 582 10.14 -5.24 -29.74
CA VAL A 582 10.13 -3.92 -30.41
C VAL A 582 10.02 -2.79 -29.39
N LYS A 583 9.19 -2.97 -28.35
CA LYS A 583 9.11 -2.05 -27.22
C LYS A 583 10.47 -1.92 -26.50
N ILE A 584 11.13 -3.03 -26.20
CA ILE A 584 12.45 -3.05 -25.55
C ILE A 584 13.52 -2.40 -26.43
N PHE A 585 13.48 -2.66 -27.75
CA PHE A 585 14.39 -2.00 -28.68
C PHE A 585 14.19 -0.49 -28.64
N HIS A 586 12.94 -0.02 -28.55
CA HIS A 586 12.61 1.40 -28.45
C HIS A 586 13.10 2.00 -27.13
N ILE A 587 12.76 1.40 -26.01
CA ILE A 587 13.18 1.87 -24.67
C ILE A 587 14.71 1.81 -24.52
N GLY A 588 15.33 0.71 -24.93
CA GLY A 588 16.77 0.50 -24.84
C GLY A 588 17.58 1.37 -25.82
N ASN A 589 16.92 2.08 -26.74
CA ASN A 589 17.54 2.76 -27.88
C ASN A 589 18.45 1.81 -28.70
N ILE A 590 17.99 0.57 -28.89
CA ILE A 590 18.68 -0.43 -29.71
C ILE A 590 18.41 -0.11 -31.18
N SER A 591 19.43 -0.30 -32.02
CA SER A 591 19.35 -0.12 -33.47
C SER A 591 18.29 -1.02 -34.11
N ASN A 592 17.50 -0.45 -35.03
CA ASN A 592 16.48 -1.17 -35.79
C ASN A 592 17.07 -2.16 -36.82
N ARG A 593 18.36 -2.05 -37.15
CA ARG A 593 19.02 -2.84 -38.21
C ARG A 593 18.72 -4.33 -38.12
N PHE A 594 18.77 -4.92 -36.92
CA PHE A 594 18.53 -6.35 -36.75
C PHE A 594 17.07 -6.76 -37.02
N LEU A 595 16.13 -5.88 -36.70
CA LEU A 595 14.71 -6.06 -36.99
C LEU A 595 14.45 -5.93 -38.49
N GLU A 596 15.08 -4.94 -39.14
CA GLU A 596 15.03 -4.73 -40.60
C GLU A 596 15.58 -5.94 -41.37
N GLU A 597 16.75 -6.46 -40.98
CA GLU A 597 17.34 -7.65 -41.59
C GLU A 597 16.43 -8.90 -41.49
N ALA A 598 15.69 -9.05 -40.39
CA ALA A 598 14.74 -10.14 -40.23
C ALA A 598 13.51 -9.98 -41.15
N VAL A 599 13.02 -8.75 -41.32
CA VAL A 599 11.94 -8.43 -42.26
C VAL A 599 12.38 -8.69 -43.70
N GLU A 600 13.58 -8.26 -44.09
CA GLU A 600 14.13 -8.50 -45.43
C GLU A 600 14.26 -10.00 -45.75
N LYS A 601 14.65 -10.80 -44.75
CA LYS A 601 14.72 -12.26 -44.87
C LYS A 601 13.34 -12.94 -44.84
N GLY A 602 12.29 -12.23 -44.43
CA GLY A 602 10.94 -12.78 -44.23
C GLY A 602 10.87 -13.82 -43.09
N ALA A 603 11.87 -13.85 -42.21
CA ALA A 603 12.04 -14.86 -41.17
C ALA A 603 12.55 -14.25 -39.86
N VAL A 604 11.91 -14.61 -38.76
CA VAL A 604 12.17 -14.07 -37.43
C VAL A 604 12.74 -15.14 -36.51
N ASN A 605 13.78 -14.76 -35.75
CA ASN A 605 14.31 -15.55 -34.65
C ASN A 605 14.27 -14.73 -33.36
N VAL A 606 13.24 -15.00 -32.54
CA VAL A 606 13.03 -14.33 -31.25
C VAL A 606 14.24 -14.49 -30.32
N GLU A 607 14.90 -15.64 -30.33
CA GLU A 607 16.07 -15.88 -29.46
C GLU A 607 17.28 -15.06 -29.90
N SER A 608 17.47 -14.82 -31.20
CA SER A 608 18.52 -13.92 -31.68
C SER A 608 18.30 -12.48 -31.23
N PHE A 609 17.05 -12.00 -31.20
CA PHE A 609 16.75 -10.66 -30.68
C PHE A 609 16.98 -10.55 -29.17
N LYS A 610 16.66 -11.60 -28.40
CA LYS A 610 16.99 -11.65 -26.97
C LYS A 610 18.50 -11.59 -26.72
N GLU A 611 19.30 -12.23 -27.58
CA GLU A 611 20.76 -12.16 -27.49
C GLU A 611 21.28 -10.75 -27.79
N ILE A 612 20.69 -10.03 -28.77
CA ILE A 612 21.03 -8.62 -29.02
C ILE A 612 20.68 -7.74 -27.81
N ILE A 613 19.50 -7.97 -27.20
CA ILE A 613 19.10 -7.28 -25.96
C ILE A 613 20.10 -7.56 -24.84
N ASN A 614 20.53 -8.81 -24.67
CA ASN A 614 21.55 -9.19 -23.71
C ASN A 614 22.87 -8.44 -23.96
N GLN A 615 23.34 -8.40 -25.22
CA GLN A 615 24.55 -7.67 -25.57
C GLN A 615 24.46 -6.17 -25.28
N GLU A 616 23.32 -5.54 -25.52
CA GLU A 616 23.12 -4.13 -25.17
C GLU A 616 23.15 -3.91 -23.65
N ILE A 617 22.58 -4.82 -22.87
CA ILE A 617 22.64 -4.78 -21.40
C ILE A 617 24.09 -4.91 -20.93
N LEU A 618 24.86 -5.84 -21.49
CA LEU A 618 26.28 -6.02 -21.17
C LEU A 618 27.10 -4.78 -21.51
N LYS A 619 26.83 -4.17 -22.67
CA LYS A 619 27.44 -2.91 -23.08
C LYS A 619 27.10 -1.77 -22.11
N LYS A 620 25.83 -1.63 -21.70
CA LYS A 620 25.42 -0.63 -20.68
C LYS A 620 26.05 -0.89 -19.31
N ALA A 621 26.32 -2.15 -18.98
CA ALA A 621 27.09 -2.53 -17.80
C ALA A 621 28.61 -2.26 -17.92
N GLY A 622 29.09 -1.76 -19.07
CA GLY A 622 30.51 -1.52 -19.32
C GLY A 622 31.32 -2.80 -19.54
N VAL A 623 30.67 -3.89 -19.96
CA VAL A 623 31.31 -5.17 -20.27
C VAL A 623 31.59 -5.23 -21.77
N GLU A 624 32.65 -4.58 -22.22
CA GLU A 624 32.97 -4.42 -23.65
C GLU A 624 33.60 -5.67 -24.30
N ASN A 625 34.29 -6.50 -23.51
CA ASN A 625 34.97 -7.69 -24.02
C ASN A 625 34.25 -8.97 -23.58
N LEU A 626 33.42 -9.55 -24.46
CA LEU A 626 32.73 -10.81 -24.19
C LEU A 626 33.68 -11.98 -23.88
N ASN A 627 34.97 -11.89 -24.29
CA ASN A 627 35.96 -12.92 -23.99
C ASN A 627 36.41 -12.92 -22.52
N THR A 628 36.20 -11.83 -21.78
CA THR A 628 36.50 -11.76 -20.35
C THR A 628 35.32 -12.21 -19.49
N ILE A 629 34.16 -12.47 -20.08
CA ILE A 629 32.99 -12.97 -19.37
C ILE A 629 33.21 -14.44 -19.02
N ASN A 630 32.93 -14.79 -17.77
CA ASN A 630 32.83 -16.19 -17.37
C ASN A 630 31.68 -16.86 -18.14
N LYS A 631 32.00 -17.70 -19.13
CA LYS A 631 31.03 -18.37 -20.02
C LYS A 631 30.01 -19.26 -19.29
N ASN A 632 30.23 -19.57 -18.01
CA ASN A 632 29.33 -20.37 -17.20
C ASN A 632 28.29 -19.53 -16.43
N VAL A 633 28.30 -18.22 -16.61
CA VAL A 633 27.50 -17.26 -15.83
C VAL A 633 26.49 -16.60 -16.77
N GLU A 634 25.23 -16.98 -16.63
CA GLU A 634 24.13 -16.45 -17.45
C GLU A 634 22.98 -16.01 -16.54
N PHE A 635 22.55 -14.76 -16.70
CA PHE A 635 21.38 -14.21 -16.02
C PHE A 635 20.09 -14.84 -16.58
N ASN A 636 19.04 -14.83 -15.76
CA ASN A 636 17.75 -15.37 -16.16
C ASN A 636 17.17 -14.64 -17.40
N LYS A 637 17.21 -15.31 -18.55
CA LYS A 637 16.79 -14.78 -19.86
C LYS A 637 15.33 -14.37 -19.93
N ASP A 638 14.47 -14.97 -19.12
CA ASP A 638 13.04 -14.67 -19.13
C ASP A 638 12.74 -13.29 -18.55
N TYR A 639 13.65 -12.73 -17.76
CA TYR A 639 13.47 -11.41 -17.13
C TYR A 639 14.55 -10.41 -17.51
N LEU A 640 15.63 -10.84 -18.16
CA LEU A 640 16.80 -10.01 -18.50
C LEU A 640 16.40 -8.68 -19.16
N TYR A 641 15.44 -8.73 -20.09
CA TYR A 641 14.97 -7.55 -20.80
C TYR A 641 14.37 -6.48 -19.89
N LEU A 642 13.88 -6.85 -18.70
CA LEU A 642 13.34 -5.90 -17.74
C LEU A 642 14.39 -4.93 -17.22
N MET A 643 15.68 -5.23 -17.39
CA MET A 643 16.78 -4.31 -17.06
C MET A 643 16.87 -3.13 -18.04
N LEU A 644 16.38 -3.30 -19.27
CA LEU A 644 16.18 -2.15 -20.17
C LEU A 644 14.85 -1.43 -19.90
N ASN A 645 13.94 -2.08 -19.16
CA ASN A 645 12.63 -1.56 -18.78
C ASN A 645 12.62 -0.91 -17.38
N SER A 646 13.66 -1.15 -16.56
CA SER A 646 13.76 -0.67 -15.17
C SER A 646 14.08 0.81 -15.07
N SER A 647 14.47 1.43 -16.17
CA SER A 647 14.19 2.83 -16.37
C SER A 647 12.67 2.96 -16.47
N SER A 648 11.98 3.02 -15.33
CA SER A 648 10.70 3.70 -15.17
C SER A 648 10.90 5.20 -15.43
N ARG A 649 11.48 5.51 -16.58
CA ARG A 649 10.83 6.39 -17.52
C ARG A 649 9.37 5.97 -17.45
N ASP A 650 8.54 6.80 -16.83
CA ASP A 650 7.40 7.22 -17.63
C ASP A 650 8.07 7.69 -18.91
N LEU A 651 8.09 6.81 -19.93
CA LEU A 651 8.62 7.11 -21.25
C LEU A 651 8.07 8.49 -21.51
N ILE A 652 8.97 9.47 -21.45
CA ILE A 652 8.61 10.87 -21.56
C ILE A 652 7.89 10.90 -22.89
N THR A 653 6.58 11.12 -22.87
CA THR A 653 5.78 11.20 -24.09
C THR A 653 6.46 12.20 -25.03
N GLU A 654 6.31 12.07 -26.35
CA GLU A 654 6.91 13.09 -27.23
C GLU A 654 6.46 14.50 -26.83
N GLU A 655 5.25 14.65 -26.27
CA GLU A 655 4.80 15.89 -25.60
C GLU A 655 5.65 16.28 -24.37
N GLU A 656 5.85 15.39 -23.40
CA GLU A 656 6.71 15.69 -22.23
C GLU A 656 8.17 15.92 -22.63
N LYS A 657 8.60 15.34 -23.75
CA LYS A 657 9.96 15.47 -24.27
C LYS A 657 10.09 16.82 -24.95
N GLU A 658 9.09 17.23 -25.73
CA GLU A 658 8.99 18.59 -26.26
C GLU A 658 8.95 19.63 -25.13
N ILE A 659 8.24 19.35 -24.03
CA ILE A 659 8.24 20.22 -22.84
C ILE A 659 9.62 20.30 -22.21
N PHE A 660 10.23 19.16 -21.94
CA PHE A 660 11.58 19.11 -21.39
C PHE A 660 12.59 19.80 -22.32
N LEU A 661 12.49 19.58 -23.63
CA LEU A 661 13.32 20.23 -24.63
C LEU A 661 13.06 21.74 -24.67
N ALA A 662 11.82 22.20 -24.52
CA ALA A 662 11.48 23.61 -24.44
C ALA A 662 12.07 24.25 -23.17
N ASP A 663 12.00 23.57 -22.03
CA ASP A 663 12.61 24.03 -20.77
C ASP A 663 14.14 24.10 -20.90
N VAL A 664 14.76 23.10 -21.54
CA VAL A 664 16.19 23.10 -21.86
C VAL A 664 16.53 24.23 -22.83
N CYS A 665 15.73 24.48 -23.86
CA CYS A 665 15.92 25.58 -24.80
C CYS A 665 15.83 26.94 -24.09
N ASN A 666 14.81 27.12 -23.24
CA ASN A 666 14.64 28.34 -22.43
C ASN A 666 15.83 28.55 -21.49
N CYS A 667 16.30 27.47 -20.87
CA CYS A 667 17.50 27.50 -20.06
C CYS A 667 18.69 27.98 -20.91
N ILE A 668 18.96 27.34 -22.06
CA ILE A 668 20.06 27.71 -22.96
C ILE A 668 19.97 29.17 -23.42
N LEU A 669 18.78 29.62 -23.83
CA LEU A 669 18.56 31.01 -24.24
C LEU A 669 18.81 32.01 -23.10
N SER A 670 18.42 31.66 -21.87
CA SER A 670 18.62 32.52 -20.70
C SER A 670 20.09 32.64 -20.28
N ILE A 671 20.87 31.57 -20.45
CA ILE A 671 22.28 31.53 -20.04
C ILE A 671 23.24 32.02 -21.13
N ARG A 672 22.84 31.95 -22.41
CA ARG A 672 23.71 32.36 -23.51
C ARG A 672 24.01 33.86 -23.42
N GLY A 673 25.29 34.19 -23.32
CA GLY A 673 25.75 35.57 -23.13
C GLY A 673 25.59 36.11 -21.70
N ASN A 674 25.21 35.27 -20.74
CA ASN A 674 25.09 35.63 -19.32
C ASN A 674 26.05 34.79 -18.46
N GLU A 675 27.25 35.32 -18.21
CA GLU A 675 28.32 34.63 -17.46
C GLU A 675 27.91 34.26 -16.03
N GLU A 676 27.07 35.09 -15.38
CA GLU A 676 26.60 34.85 -14.01
C GLU A 676 25.71 33.61 -13.95
N LEU A 677 24.70 33.53 -14.83
CA LEU A 677 23.81 32.37 -14.91
C LEU A 677 24.56 31.10 -15.36
N ILE A 678 25.53 31.23 -16.26
CA ILE A 678 26.42 30.12 -16.64
C ILE A 678 27.15 29.58 -15.41
N GLN A 679 27.69 30.47 -14.57
CA GLN A 679 28.41 30.05 -13.37
C GLN A 679 27.47 29.44 -12.33
N GLU A 680 26.25 29.98 -12.18
CA GLU A 680 25.21 29.40 -11.32
C GLU A 680 24.88 27.96 -11.74
N ARG A 681 24.60 27.70 -13.02
CA ARG A 681 24.32 26.34 -13.51
C ARG A 681 25.47 25.38 -13.34
N LYS A 682 26.72 25.84 -13.49
CA LYS A 682 27.89 25.00 -13.17
C LYS A 682 27.92 24.63 -11.70
N ASN A 683 27.66 25.60 -10.82
CA ASN A 683 27.63 25.36 -9.38
C ASN A 683 26.51 24.38 -9.01
N GLU A 684 25.30 24.53 -9.58
CA GLU A 684 24.19 23.58 -9.37
C GLU A 684 24.57 22.15 -9.78
N ILE A 685 25.23 21.95 -10.93
CA ILE A 685 25.69 20.62 -11.35
C ILE A 685 26.72 20.07 -10.36
N VAL A 686 27.65 20.91 -9.88
CA VAL A 686 28.66 20.48 -8.89
C VAL A 686 28.00 20.13 -7.55
N GLU A 687 27.11 20.97 -7.03
CA GLU A 687 26.35 20.75 -5.80
C GLU A 687 25.53 19.46 -5.91
N LEU A 688 24.85 19.25 -7.02
CA LEU A 688 24.11 18.02 -7.28
C LEU A 688 25.03 16.79 -7.28
N LEU A 689 26.20 16.86 -7.92
CA LEU A 689 27.17 15.77 -7.88
C LEU A 689 27.75 15.55 -6.46
N GLU A 690 27.83 16.58 -5.63
CA GLU A 690 28.19 16.46 -4.22
C GLU A 690 27.09 15.78 -3.40
N GLU A 691 25.84 16.22 -3.55
CA GLU A 691 24.66 15.62 -2.91
C GLU A 691 24.53 14.14 -3.24
N LEU A 692 24.86 13.77 -4.48
CA LEU A 692 24.84 12.39 -4.97
C LEU A 692 26.10 11.59 -4.59
N GLY A 693 27.12 12.22 -4.01
CA GLY A 693 28.38 11.57 -3.62
C GLY A 693 29.22 11.10 -4.82
N LEU A 694 29.21 11.88 -5.91
CA LEU A 694 29.84 11.59 -7.21
C LEU A 694 31.02 12.51 -7.56
N LYS A 695 31.21 13.64 -6.87
CA LYS A 695 32.25 14.65 -7.21
C LYS A 695 33.66 14.10 -7.45
N ASN A 696 34.03 12.98 -6.81
CA ASN A 696 35.36 12.36 -6.93
C ASN A 696 35.37 11.00 -7.66
N LYS A 697 34.29 10.64 -8.36
CA LYS A 697 34.16 9.34 -9.04
C LYS A 697 34.21 9.49 -10.56
N ASN A 698 35.43 9.44 -11.12
CA ASN A 698 35.66 9.59 -12.56
C ASN A 698 35.08 8.45 -13.43
N THR A 699 34.42 7.45 -12.85
CA THR A 699 33.88 6.29 -13.55
C THR A 699 32.37 6.34 -13.77
N SER A 700 31.66 7.34 -13.22
CA SER A 700 30.23 7.50 -13.47
C SER A 700 29.99 8.20 -14.79
N SER A 701 29.10 7.66 -15.63
CA SER A 701 28.65 8.32 -16.87
C SER A 701 28.11 9.72 -16.60
N LEU A 702 27.49 9.95 -15.44
CA LEU A 702 26.97 11.25 -15.04
C LEU A 702 28.07 12.28 -14.80
N VAL A 703 29.21 11.86 -14.24
CA VAL A 703 30.36 12.75 -14.02
C VAL A 703 31.01 13.11 -15.36
N VAL A 704 31.15 12.15 -16.26
CA VAL A 704 31.66 12.41 -17.63
C VAL A 704 30.76 13.40 -18.37
N LEU A 705 29.44 13.20 -18.33
CA LEU A 705 28.48 14.11 -18.95
C LEU A 705 28.48 15.50 -18.30
N ALA A 706 28.63 15.59 -16.97
CA ALA A 706 28.78 16.87 -16.29
C ALA A 706 30.03 17.62 -16.73
N GLU A 707 31.16 16.93 -16.91
CA GLU A 707 32.40 17.53 -17.42
C GLU A 707 32.25 18.01 -18.87
N GLU A 708 31.55 17.24 -19.71
CA GLU A 708 31.22 17.65 -21.07
C GLU A 708 30.31 18.89 -21.10
N LEU A 709 29.27 18.92 -20.27
CA LEU A 709 28.41 20.11 -20.11
C LEU A 709 29.19 21.31 -19.62
N ASN A 710 30.11 21.14 -18.67
CA ASN A 710 30.97 22.22 -18.21
C ASN A 710 31.88 22.77 -19.32
N LYS A 711 32.40 21.89 -20.19
CA LYS A 711 33.18 22.32 -21.38
C LYS A 711 32.32 23.10 -22.37
N ILE A 712 31.08 22.65 -22.59
CA ILE A 712 30.08 23.33 -23.41
C ILE A 712 29.76 24.71 -22.83
N PHE A 713 29.45 24.79 -21.54
CA PHE A 713 29.18 26.06 -20.86
C PHE A 713 30.33 27.06 -20.92
N ASN A 714 31.59 26.60 -20.89
CA ASN A 714 32.76 27.46 -21.05
C ASN A 714 32.96 27.98 -22.47
N ASN A 715 32.33 27.35 -23.47
CA ASN A 715 32.55 27.63 -24.89
C ASN A 715 31.24 27.63 -25.66
N MET A 716 30.16 28.13 -25.05
CA MET A 716 28.79 27.90 -25.53
C MET A 716 28.56 28.40 -26.96
N ASP A 717 29.26 29.47 -27.36
CA ASP A 717 29.20 30.04 -28.71
C ASP A 717 29.82 29.14 -29.80
N LYS A 718 30.57 28.11 -29.41
CA LYS A 718 31.21 27.14 -30.34
C LYS A 718 30.36 25.91 -30.61
N TYR A 719 29.26 25.73 -29.89
CA TYR A 719 28.37 24.58 -30.02
C TYR A 719 27.03 25.03 -30.60
N SER A 720 26.43 24.20 -31.45
CA SER A 720 25.07 24.46 -31.92
C SER A 720 24.06 24.19 -30.81
N ASP A 721 22.88 24.79 -30.91
CA ASP A 721 21.78 24.56 -29.94
C ASP A 721 21.47 23.07 -29.80
N ASP A 722 21.42 22.35 -30.92
CA ASP A 722 21.19 20.90 -30.95
C ASP A 722 22.24 20.11 -30.16
N GLU A 723 23.52 20.49 -30.22
CA GLU A 723 24.60 19.82 -29.46
C GLU A 723 24.43 20.06 -27.97
N ILE A 724 24.11 21.31 -27.58
CA ILE A 724 23.90 21.69 -26.18
C ILE A 724 22.66 20.97 -25.62
N ILE A 725 21.54 21.00 -26.35
CA ILE A 725 20.27 20.36 -25.99
C ILE A 725 20.48 18.85 -25.83
N THR A 726 21.17 18.22 -26.79
CA THR A 726 21.45 16.78 -26.75
C THR A 726 22.23 16.43 -25.49
N LYS A 727 23.29 17.17 -25.18
CA LYS A 727 24.14 16.92 -24.01
C LYS A 727 23.42 17.18 -22.70
N PHE A 728 22.57 18.21 -22.64
CA PHE A 728 21.71 18.47 -21.48
C PHE A 728 20.73 17.33 -21.23
N SER A 729 20.13 16.83 -22.31
CA SER A 729 19.20 15.71 -22.26
C SER A 729 19.91 14.46 -21.77
N GLU A 730 21.07 14.13 -22.34
CA GLU A 730 21.91 13.01 -21.89
C GLU A 730 22.25 13.09 -20.40
N PHE A 731 22.66 14.27 -19.91
CA PHE A 731 22.96 14.47 -18.49
C PHE A 731 21.74 14.26 -17.60
N ASN A 732 20.59 14.85 -17.95
CA ASN A 732 19.36 14.70 -17.16
C ASN A 732 18.86 13.25 -17.16
N TYR A 733 18.99 12.53 -18.28
CA TYR A 733 18.68 11.11 -18.33
C TYR A 733 19.63 10.28 -17.46
N ALA A 734 20.94 10.54 -17.53
CA ALA A 734 21.91 9.88 -16.67
C ALA A 734 21.66 10.18 -15.17
N LEU A 735 21.23 11.40 -14.85
CA LEU A 735 20.88 11.82 -13.49
C LEU A 735 19.66 11.06 -12.99
N GLN A 736 18.63 10.92 -13.82
CA GLN A 736 17.44 10.16 -13.49
C GLN A 736 17.74 8.68 -13.33
N ASP A 737 18.59 8.11 -14.19
CA ASP A 737 19.05 6.71 -14.09
C ASP A 737 19.85 6.47 -12.80
N TYR A 738 20.69 7.44 -12.39
CA TYR A 738 21.37 7.38 -11.10
C TYR A 738 20.37 7.40 -9.94
N ARG A 739 19.39 8.32 -9.98
CA ARG A 739 18.36 8.45 -8.94
C ARG A 739 17.43 7.24 -8.85
N SER A 740 17.20 6.52 -9.95
CA SER A 740 16.33 5.32 -9.98
C SER A 740 17.05 4.04 -9.52
N GLY A 741 18.35 4.09 -9.27
CA GLY A 741 19.15 2.93 -8.87
C GLY A 741 19.53 1.99 -10.02
N ASN A 742 19.41 2.45 -11.28
CA ASN A 742 19.83 1.66 -12.45
C ASN A 742 21.36 1.47 -12.47
N ASP A 743 22.14 2.41 -11.91
CA ASP A 743 23.60 2.29 -11.80
C ASP A 743 24.01 1.09 -10.92
N GLU A 744 23.32 0.87 -9.80
CA GLU A 744 23.53 -0.28 -8.93
C GLU A 744 23.24 -1.60 -9.67
N MET A 745 22.22 -1.64 -10.52
CA MET A 745 21.89 -2.81 -11.32
C MET A 745 23.00 -3.15 -12.31
N TYR A 746 23.45 -2.17 -13.09
CA TYR A 746 24.56 -2.37 -14.04
C TYR A 746 25.89 -2.68 -13.33
N THR A 747 26.11 -2.10 -12.15
CA THR A 747 27.24 -2.42 -11.29
C THR A 747 27.22 -3.87 -10.82
N LEU A 748 26.06 -4.38 -10.39
CA LEU A 748 25.88 -5.79 -10.02
C LEU A 748 26.19 -6.71 -11.20
N ILE A 749 25.67 -6.40 -12.39
CA ILE A 749 25.92 -7.19 -13.61
C ILE A 749 27.42 -7.24 -13.91
N ARG A 750 28.09 -6.09 -13.93
CA ARG A 750 29.53 -6.01 -14.18
C ARG A 750 30.31 -6.81 -13.14
N GLY A 751 30.04 -6.58 -11.84
CA GLY A 751 30.73 -7.28 -10.75
C GLY A 751 30.49 -8.80 -10.75
N THR A 752 29.34 -9.25 -11.23
CA THR A 752 29.01 -10.68 -11.34
C THR A 752 29.70 -11.34 -12.54
N LEU A 753 29.84 -10.63 -13.66
CA LEU A 753 30.36 -11.20 -14.92
C LEU A 753 31.87 -11.08 -15.10
N THR A 754 32.48 -10.02 -14.56
CA THR A 754 33.90 -9.70 -14.77
C THR A 754 34.80 -10.16 -13.62
N SER A 755 34.21 -10.53 -12.48
CA SER A 755 34.91 -10.98 -11.28
C SER A 755 34.11 -12.09 -10.60
N ASP A 756 34.71 -12.78 -9.62
CA ASP A 756 33.92 -13.55 -8.67
C ASP A 756 33.05 -12.56 -7.86
N PHE A 757 31.73 -12.74 -7.91
CA PHE A 757 30.78 -11.85 -7.22
C PHE A 757 31.14 -11.67 -5.73
N LYS A 758 31.62 -12.72 -5.05
CA LYS A 758 32.00 -12.64 -3.63
C LYS A 758 33.26 -11.82 -3.43
N GLU A 759 34.23 -11.92 -4.34
CA GLU A 759 35.42 -11.07 -4.32
C GLU A 759 35.02 -9.60 -4.53
N PHE A 760 34.14 -9.32 -5.49
CA PHE A 760 33.65 -7.97 -5.76
C PHE A 760 32.98 -7.31 -4.55
N ILE A 761 32.04 -8.01 -3.89
CA ILE A 761 31.35 -7.45 -2.72
C ILE A 761 32.21 -7.48 -1.45
N SER A 762 33.39 -8.09 -1.48
CA SER A 762 34.38 -8.08 -0.38
C SER A 762 35.49 -7.06 -0.58
N ASP A 763 35.65 -6.51 -1.79
CA ASP A 763 36.71 -5.56 -2.12
C ASP A 763 36.46 -4.18 -1.49
N THR A 764 37.24 -3.84 -0.47
CA THR A 764 37.13 -2.60 0.29
C THR A 764 37.55 -1.35 -0.47
N SER A 765 38.09 -1.50 -1.70
CA SER A 765 38.33 -0.38 -2.61
C SER A 765 37.02 0.24 -3.13
N ASN A 766 35.94 -0.54 -3.13
CA ASN A 766 34.62 -0.10 -3.58
C ASN A 766 33.63 0.10 -2.40
N LYS A 767 32.50 0.77 -2.69
CA LYS A 767 31.50 1.13 -1.66
C LYS A 767 30.84 -0.08 -0.98
N TYR A 768 30.71 -1.19 -1.69
CA TYR A 768 30.05 -2.41 -1.19
C TYR A 768 30.96 -3.18 -0.25
N GLY A 769 32.20 -3.45 -0.63
CA GLY A 769 33.15 -4.12 0.25
C GLY A 769 33.45 -3.33 1.52
N LYS A 770 33.52 -1.99 1.43
CA LYS A 770 33.62 -1.14 2.63
C LYS A 770 32.39 -1.28 3.54
N ALA A 771 31.18 -1.21 2.98
CA ALA A 771 29.95 -1.35 3.76
C ALA A 771 29.78 -2.75 4.38
N ASN A 772 30.21 -3.79 3.67
CA ASN A 772 30.16 -5.17 4.16
C ASN A 772 31.19 -5.42 5.27
N LEU A 773 32.39 -4.83 5.16
CA LEU A 773 33.37 -4.82 6.25
C LEU A 773 32.82 -4.11 7.49
N GLU A 774 32.27 -2.89 7.34
CA GLU A 774 31.65 -2.14 8.45
C GLU A 774 30.48 -2.93 9.06
N THR A 775 29.65 -3.60 8.25
CA THR A 775 28.58 -4.47 8.75
C THR A 775 29.12 -5.60 9.59
N LYS A 776 30.18 -6.28 9.13
CA LYS A 776 30.83 -7.36 9.88
C LYS A 776 31.41 -6.87 11.21
N GLU A 777 32.01 -5.68 11.24
CA GLU A 777 32.52 -5.04 12.45
C GLU A 777 31.39 -4.72 13.43
N ILE A 778 30.31 -4.09 12.97
CA ILE A 778 29.11 -3.82 13.78
C ILE A 778 28.52 -5.11 14.36
N PHE A 779 28.44 -6.18 13.56
CA PHE A 779 27.97 -7.47 14.04
C PHE A 779 28.87 -8.02 15.15
N ALA A 780 30.20 -7.92 15.00
CA ALA A 780 31.14 -8.35 16.04
C ALA A 780 30.99 -7.54 17.33
N GLU A 781 30.84 -6.21 17.23
CA GLU A 781 30.59 -5.32 18.38
C GLU A 781 29.30 -5.67 19.13
N LYS A 782 28.26 -6.10 18.40
CA LYS A 782 26.97 -6.52 18.96
C LYS A 782 26.91 -8.01 19.32
N ASN A 783 28.04 -8.73 19.26
CA ASN A 783 28.11 -10.18 19.51
C ASN A 783 27.17 -11.03 18.61
N LEU A 784 26.94 -10.57 17.38
CA LEU A 784 26.16 -11.23 16.36
C LEU A 784 27.05 -12.10 15.46
N ASN A 785 26.56 -13.27 15.07
CA ASN A 785 27.25 -14.21 14.23
C ASN A 785 27.04 -13.90 12.74
N HIS A 786 27.87 -13.01 12.21
CA HIS A 786 27.84 -12.62 10.80
C HIS A 786 27.98 -13.81 9.83
N LYS A 787 28.72 -14.85 10.20
CA LYS A 787 28.87 -16.05 9.36
C LYS A 787 27.54 -16.79 9.22
N GLN A 788 26.83 -17.01 10.34
CA GLN A 788 25.50 -17.63 10.33
C GLN A 788 24.46 -16.76 9.63
N TRP A 789 24.62 -15.42 9.71
CA TRP A 789 23.77 -14.48 8.98
C TRP A 789 23.91 -14.62 7.46
N LEU A 790 25.13 -14.74 6.93
CA LEU A 790 25.33 -14.89 5.48
C LEU A 790 25.07 -16.30 4.97
N LYS A 791 25.50 -17.31 5.73
CA LYS A 791 25.35 -18.71 5.37
C LYS A 791 25.13 -19.55 6.63
N THR A 792 23.87 -19.90 6.85
CA THR A 792 23.45 -20.69 8.00
C THR A 792 23.69 -22.19 7.78
N ASP A 793 23.89 -22.92 8.88
CA ASP A 793 23.92 -24.38 8.91
C ASP A 793 22.53 -25.02 9.13
N LEU A 794 21.47 -24.19 9.15
CA LEU A 794 20.10 -24.66 9.30
C LEU A 794 19.67 -25.54 8.13
N GLU A 795 19.03 -26.65 8.47
CA GLU A 795 18.35 -27.49 7.49
C GLU A 795 17.18 -26.75 6.87
N GLU A 796 16.92 -27.05 5.60
CA GLU A 796 15.73 -26.60 4.89
C GLU A 796 14.47 -27.18 5.55
N ILE A 797 13.47 -26.32 5.82
CA ILE A 797 12.17 -26.78 6.32
C ILE A 797 11.34 -27.25 5.14
N LYS A 798 11.05 -28.55 5.08
CA LYS A 798 10.15 -29.15 4.09
C LYS A 798 8.77 -29.37 4.69
N PHE A 799 7.73 -29.01 3.96
CA PHE A 799 6.34 -29.13 4.41
C PHE A 799 5.38 -29.28 3.22
N GLN A 800 4.14 -29.63 3.50
CA GLN A 800 3.09 -29.78 2.49
C GLN A 800 1.93 -28.84 2.80
N VAL A 801 1.43 -28.13 1.79
CA VAL A 801 0.24 -27.26 1.89
C VAL A 801 -0.50 -27.26 0.55
N ALA A 802 -1.83 -27.28 0.56
CA ALA A 802 -2.66 -27.35 -0.65
C ALA A 802 -2.26 -28.49 -1.61
N GLY A 803 -1.78 -29.62 -1.07
CA GLY A 803 -1.28 -30.76 -1.85
C GLY A 803 0.10 -30.57 -2.51
N LYS A 804 0.78 -29.44 -2.30
CA LYS A 804 2.08 -29.11 -2.89
C LYS A 804 3.21 -29.32 -1.89
N ASN A 805 4.37 -29.77 -2.35
CA ASN A 805 5.55 -29.94 -1.50
C ASN A 805 6.38 -28.67 -1.58
N LEU A 806 6.59 -28.04 -0.42
CA LEU A 806 7.30 -26.78 -0.31
C LEU A 806 8.53 -26.93 0.55
N SER A 807 9.45 -26.01 0.33
CA SER A 807 10.63 -25.91 1.16
C SER A 807 11.03 -24.47 1.44
N ILE A 808 11.51 -24.19 2.66
CA ILE A 808 12.01 -22.89 3.08
C ILE A 808 13.48 -23.01 3.47
N LYS A 809 14.31 -22.14 2.90
CA LYS A 809 15.73 -22.04 3.23
C LYS A 809 16.22 -20.60 3.16
N MET A 810 17.37 -20.37 3.78
CA MET A 810 18.12 -19.13 3.64
C MET A 810 18.63 -18.98 2.22
N TRP A 811 18.73 -17.74 1.79
CA TRP A 811 19.20 -17.36 0.49
C TRP A 811 20.68 -17.70 0.24
N ASP A 812 20.99 -18.33 -0.91
CA ASP A 812 22.34 -18.74 -1.31
C ASP A 812 23.17 -17.64 -2.02
N ARG A 813 22.60 -16.44 -2.26
CA ARG A 813 23.17 -15.33 -3.04
C ARG A 813 23.79 -15.75 -4.37
N ASN A 814 22.92 -15.98 -5.36
CA ASN A 814 23.21 -16.09 -6.77
C ASN A 814 22.60 -14.91 -7.56
N PRO A 815 23.35 -13.81 -7.78
CA PRO A 815 22.85 -12.61 -8.48
C PRO A 815 22.16 -12.86 -9.82
N LEU A 816 22.52 -13.94 -10.52
CA LEU A 816 21.98 -14.34 -11.82
C LEU A 816 20.48 -14.62 -11.80
N GLU A 817 20.00 -15.18 -10.68
CA GLU A 817 18.60 -15.50 -10.46
C GLU A 817 17.94 -14.49 -9.51
N ASP A 818 18.71 -14.02 -8.53
CA ASP A 818 18.19 -13.21 -7.44
C ASP A 818 17.81 -11.80 -7.83
N LEU A 819 18.45 -11.26 -8.87
CA LEU A 819 18.05 -9.98 -9.43
C LEU A 819 16.55 -9.96 -9.81
N PHE A 820 15.98 -11.13 -10.12
CA PHE A 820 14.60 -11.29 -10.52
C PHE A 820 13.71 -11.95 -9.46
N MET A 821 14.17 -12.08 -8.21
CA MET A 821 13.39 -12.71 -7.14
C MET A 821 12.05 -12.00 -6.90
N GLY A 822 12.04 -10.66 -7.01
CA GLY A 822 10.82 -9.87 -6.92
C GLY A 822 9.86 -10.10 -8.08
N ASN A 823 10.38 -10.42 -9.28
CA ASN A 823 9.58 -10.73 -10.46
C ASN A 823 8.94 -12.13 -10.40
N LYS A 824 9.56 -13.05 -9.66
CA LYS A 824 9.02 -14.39 -9.37
C LYS A 824 8.01 -14.40 -8.23
N THR A 825 7.93 -13.32 -7.46
CA THR A 825 7.01 -13.15 -6.32
C THR A 825 6.13 -11.91 -6.55
N THR A 826 5.35 -11.48 -5.55
CA THR A 826 4.51 -10.27 -5.63
C THR A 826 5.25 -8.97 -5.36
N CYS A 827 6.56 -9.03 -5.11
CA CYS A 827 7.25 -7.94 -4.45
C CYS A 827 7.30 -6.64 -5.28
N CYS A 828 7.15 -5.52 -4.60
CA CYS A 828 7.20 -4.17 -5.18
C CYS A 828 8.59 -3.76 -5.73
N THR A 829 9.65 -4.48 -5.34
CA THR A 829 11.04 -4.29 -5.77
C THR A 829 11.43 -5.18 -6.95
N ALA A 830 10.46 -5.79 -7.62
CA ALA A 830 10.68 -6.47 -8.89
C ALA A 830 11.31 -5.52 -9.93
N ILE A 831 12.24 -6.02 -10.74
CA ILE A 831 12.87 -5.24 -11.80
C ILE A 831 11.81 -4.85 -12.85
N GLY A 832 11.85 -3.61 -13.32
CA GLY A 832 10.80 -3.04 -14.17
C GLY A 832 9.57 -2.52 -13.41
N ARG A 833 9.61 -2.48 -12.06
CA ARG A 833 8.64 -1.78 -11.20
C ARG A 833 9.27 -0.59 -10.50
N THR A 834 8.45 0.21 -9.82
CA THR A 834 8.81 1.49 -9.18
C THR A 834 9.96 1.40 -8.17
N ASN A 835 10.11 0.27 -7.47
CA ASN A 835 11.15 0.10 -6.45
C ASN A 835 12.26 -0.88 -6.86
N GLY A 836 12.34 -1.23 -8.16
CA GLY A 836 13.28 -2.24 -8.67
C GLY A 836 14.76 -1.94 -8.35
N GLY A 837 15.13 -0.66 -8.31
CA GLY A 837 16.50 -0.22 -8.02
C GLY A 837 17.04 -0.61 -6.64
N SER A 838 16.19 -1.01 -5.69
CA SER A 838 16.65 -1.51 -4.39
C SER A 838 17.14 -2.96 -4.42
N THR A 839 16.69 -3.77 -5.39
CA THR A 839 17.09 -5.19 -5.48
C THR A 839 18.59 -5.39 -5.62
N PRO A 840 19.31 -4.69 -6.52
CA PRO A 840 20.76 -4.78 -6.60
C PRO A 840 21.48 -4.39 -5.30
N VAL A 841 20.94 -3.42 -4.55
CA VAL A 841 21.50 -2.98 -3.27
C VAL A 841 21.39 -4.09 -2.22
N TYR A 842 20.24 -4.77 -2.12
CA TYR A 842 20.09 -5.91 -1.21
C TYR A 842 21.01 -7.09 -1.58
N ILE A 843 21.27 -7.29 -2.87
CA ILE A 843 22.16 -8.35 -3.36
C ILE A 843 23.61 -8.08 -2.98
N MET A 844 24.08 -6.86 -3.17
CA MET A 844 25.47 -6.49 -2.88
C MET A 844 25.73 -6.19 -1.40
N GLY A 845 24.70 -5.80 -0.63
CA GLY A 845 24.81 -5.47 0.79
C GLY A 845 24.62 -6.69 1.70
N GLU A 846 25.57 -6.90 2.61
CA GLU A 846 25.55 -7.99 3.60
C GLU A 846 24.70 -7.68 4.84
N CYS A 847 24.26 -6.43 5.04
CA CYS A 847 23.35 -6.05 6.13
C CYS A 847 21.88 -6.49 5.93
N TRP A 848 21.55 -7.03 4.76
CA TRP A 848 20.24 -7.57 4.41
C TRP A 848 20.35 -9.06 4.13
N ASN A 849 19.26 -9.81 4.30
CA ASN A 849 19.18 -11.17 3.79
C ASN A 849 17.76 -11.51 3.34
N VAL A 850 17.57 -12.70 2.79
CA VAL A 850 16.29 -13.18 2.28
C VAL A 850 16.09 -14.61 2.74
N VAL A 851 14.87 -14.93 3.17
CA VAL A 851 14.42 -16.32 3.32
C VAL A 851 13.51 -16.64 2.16
N GLN A 852 13.80 -17.75 1.48
CA GLN A 852 13.19 -18.12 0.22
C GLN A 852 12.38 -19.39 0.38
N MET A 853 11.24 -19.45 -0.34
CA MET A 853 10.37 -20.61 -0.42
C MET A 853 10.33 -21.14 -1.85
N TYR A 854 10.59 -22.44 -1.99
CA TYR A 854 10.64 -23.15 -3.27
C TYR A 854 9.54 -24.20 -3.35
N ASP A 855 9.03 -24.44 -4.55
CA ASP A 855 8.10 -25.55 -4.83
C ASP A 855 8.83 -26.85 -5.18
N GLU A 856 8.08 -27.92 -5.46
CA GLU A 856 8.63 -29.22 -5.82
C GLU A 856 9.48 -29.23 -7.11
N LYS A 857 9.37 -28.21 -7.96
CA LYS A 857 10.18 -28.06 -9.18
C LYS A 857 11.46 -27.27 -8.94
N GLY A 858 11.61 -26.71 -7.74
CA GLY A 858 12.69 -25.80 -7.40
C GLY A 858 12.44 -24.38 -7.88
N ASP A 859 11.20 -24.01 -8.23
CA ASP A 859 10.85 -22.64 -8.60
C ASP A 859 10.64 -21.81 -7.33
N LEU A 860 11.16 -20.58 -7.32
CA LEU A 860 10.95 -19.62 -6.23
C LEU A 860 9.48 -19.17 -6.24
N VAL A 861 8.74 -19.48 -5.18
CA VAL A 861 7.30 -19.21 -5.06
C VAL A 861 6.93 -18.33 -3.87
N GLY A 862 7.88 -18.04 -2.99
CA GLY A 862 7.74 -16.99 -1.99
C GLY A 862 9.07 -16.56 -1.37
N MET A 863 9.06 -15.43 -0.68
CA MET A 863 10.23 -14.92 0.02
C MET A 863 9.87 -13.94 1.14
N SER A 864 10.79 -13.69 2.06
CA SER A 864 10.71 -12.56 2.99
C SER A 864 12.11 -11.94 3.14
N ARG A 865 12.18 -10.60 3.04
CA ARG A 865 13.42 -9.88 3.32
C ARG A 865 13.58 -9.72 4.82
N ILE A 866 14.82 -9.83 5.28
CA ILE A 866 15.15 -9.72 6.69
C ILE A 866 16.37 -8.83 6.91
N PHE A 867 16.42 -8.19 8.07
CA PHE A 867 17.57 -7.43 8.55
C PHE A 867 17.66 -7.56 10.07
N VAL A 868 18.78 -7.13 10.66
CA VAL A 868 18.92 -7.08 12.12
C VAL A 868 18.55 -5.67 12.59
N GLY A 869 17.67 -5.60 13.58
CA GLY A 869 17.29 -4.38 14.27
C GLY A 869 17.74 -4.42 15.73
N GLU A 870 17.80 -3.26 16.36
CA GLU A 870 17.99 -3.10 17.79
C GLU A 870 16.85 -2.25 18.36
N ASN A 871 16.27 -2.71 19.46
CA ASN A 871 15.25 -1.99 20.21
C ASN A 871 15.64 -2.00 21.69
N ASN A 872 15.81 -0.83 22.29
CA ASN A 872 16.21 -0.68 23.70
C ASN A 872 17.48 -1.48 24.08
N GLY A 873 18.46 -1.56 23.16
CA GLY A 873 19.71 -2.29 23.38
C GLY A 873 19.65 -3.79 23.11
N GLU A 874 18.47 -4.34 22.77
CA GLU A 874 18.28 -5.74 22.44
C GLU A 874 18.20 -5.92 20.92
N CYS A 875 19.06 -6.77 20.35
CA CYS A 875 19.02 -7.11 18.93
C CYS A 875 17.89 -8.11 18.61
N SER A 876 17.27 -7.97 17.45
CA SER A 876 16.19 -8.81 16.94
C SER A 876 16.29 -8.98 15.42
N ILE A 877 15.71 -10.06 14.87
CA ILE A 877 15.54 -10.19 13.42
C ILE A 877 14.24 -9.51 13.05
N MET A 878 14.35 -8.57 12.13
CA MET A 878 13.22 -7.85 11.57
C MET A 878 12.87 -8.50 10.24
N MET A 879 11.65 -9.01 10.15
CA MET A 879 11.08 -9.56 8.93
C MET A 879 10.23 -8.50 8.26
N ASP A 880 10.57 -8.20 7.02
CA ASP A 880 9.67 -7.52 6.09
C ASP A 880 8.52 -8.48 5.69
N ASN A 881 7.67 -8.06 4.76
CA ASN A 881 6.54 -8.83 4.25
C ASN A 881 6.94 -10.25 3.76
N ILE A 882 5.99 -11.18 3.81
CA ILE A 882 6.07 -12.49 3.15
C ILE A 882 5.42 -12.35 1.78
N GLU A 883 6.26 -12.25 0.76
CA GLU A 883 5.89 -12.07 -0.64
C GLU A 883 5.62 -13.43 -1.27
N LEU A 884 4.40 -13.67 -1.76
CA LEU A 884 4.01 -14.96 -2.34
C LEU A 884 3.66 -14.81 -3.82
N ASN A 885 4.03 -15.77 -4.64
CA ASN A 885 3.63 -15.75 -6.05
C ASN A 885 2.09 -15.89 -6.17
N ASN A 886 1.43 -14.91 -6.79
CA ASN A 886 -0.04 -14.89 -6.95
C ASN A 886 -0.59 -16.07 -7.76
N ASN A 887 0.14 -16.52 -8.79
CA ASN A 887 -0.27 -17.69 -9.58
C ASN A 887 -0.12 -18.97 -8.77
N PHE A 888 0.92 -19.05 -7.95
CA PHE A 888 1.17 -20.19 -7.08
C PHE A 888 0.11 -20.32 -5.98
N THR A 889 -0.25 -19.20 -5.36
CA THR A 889 -1.26 -19.12 -4.29
C THR A 889 -2.69 -19.04 -4.78
N LYS A 890 -2.89 -19.07 -6.11
CA LYS A 890 -4.21 -19.12 -6.72
C LYS A 890 -4.96 -20.34 -6.17
N ASN A 891 -6.13 -20.09 -5.58
CA ASN A 891 -7.00 -21.08 -4.92
C ASN A 891 -6.55 -21.58 -3.54
N MET A 892 -5.52 -21.02 -2.92
CA MET A 892 -5.18 -21.35 -1.54
C MET A 892 -6.15 -20.68 -0.56
N THR A 893 -6.54 -21.38 0.50
CA THR A 893 -7.34 -20.82 1.60
C THR A 893 -6.51 -19.89 2.48
N GLN A 894 -7.16 -19.13 3.37
CA GLN A 894 -6.42 -18.29 4.31
C GLN A 894 -5.67 -19.12 5.34
N GLU A 895 -6.22 -20.25 5.76
CA GLU A 895 -5.58 -21.20 6.68
C GLU A 895 -4.31 -21.80 6.07
N GLU A 896 -4.33 -22.12 4.78
CA GLU A 896 -3.14 -22.58 4.04
C GLU A 896 -2.06 -21.49 3.97
N LYS A 897 -2.44 -20.22 3.77
CA LYS A 897 -1.50 -19.10 3.84
C LYS A 897 -0.94 -18.88 5.26
N VAL A 898 -1.76 -19.08 6.29
CA VAL A 898 -1.31 -19.07 7.71
C VAL A 898 -0.30 -20.19 7.95
N GLN A 899 -0.50 -21.38 7.39
CA GLN A 899 0.47 -22.47 7.49
C GLN A 899 1.82 -22.08 6.86
N ILE A 900 1.82 -21.47 5.67
CA ILE A 900 3.04 -20.97 5.02
C ILE A 900 3.75 -19.94 5.92
N ARG A 901 3.01 -18.92 6.39
CA ARG A 901 3.52 -17.90 7.32
C ARG A 901 4.16 -18.53 8.56
N ASN A 902 3.50 -19.51 9.16
CA ASN A 902 3.98 -20.18 10.34
C ASN A 902 5.29 -20.96 10.08
N GLN A 903 5.50 -21.52 8.89
CA GLN A 903 6.79 -22.15 8.54
C GLN A 903 7.90 -21.11 8.34
N PHE A 904 7.61 -19.93 7.79
CA PHE A 904 8.56 -18.81 7.75
C PHE A 904 8.95 -18.38 9.18
N PHE A 905 7.98 -18.21 10.07
CA PHE A 905 8.22 -17.84 11.47
C PHE A 905 9.10 -18.87 12.19
N LYS A 906 8.82 -20.16 11.99
CA LYS A 906 9.64 -21.24 12.52
C LYS A 906 11.09 -21.16 12.01
N TYR A 907 11.29 -20.96 10.71
CA TYR A 907 12.64 -20.83 10.14
C TYR A 907 13.39 -19.63 10.71
N ILE A 908 12.72 -18.48 10.82
CA ILE A 908 13.36 -17.24 11.26
C ILE A 908 13.70 -17.28 12.76
N HIS A 909 12.89 -17.91 13.61
CA HIS A 909 13.27 -18.14 15.01
C HIS A 909 14.56 -18.95 15.11
N GLN A 910 14.67 -20.06 14.37
CA GLN A 910 15.90 -20.86 14.33
C GLN A 910 17.10 -20.05 13.84
N LEU A 911 16.90 -19.18 12.84
CA LEU A 911 17.94 -18.28 12.35
C LEU A 911 18.34 -17.24 13.39
N ALA A 912 17.38 -16.62 14.08
CA ALA A 912 17.62 -15.62 15.11
C ALA A 912 18.44 -16.19 16.26
N GLU A 913 18.14 -17.42 16.71
CA GLU A 913 18.91 -18.09 17.75
C GLU A 913 20.39 -18.30 17.36
N LYS A 914 20.64 -18.66 16.09
CA LYS A 914 21.99 -18.88 15.54
C LYS A 914 22.76 -17.58 15.33
N VAL A 915 22.08 -16.53 14.85
CA VAL A 915 22.69 -15.23 14.57
C VAL A 915 22.98 -14.48 15.86
N MET A 916 22.11 -14.56 16.87
CA MET A 916 22.28 -13.81 18.13
C MET A 916 22.94 -14.63 19.24
N ASN A 917 23.19 -15.92 19.01
CA ASN A 917 23.67 -16.86 20.04
C ASN A 917 22.78 -16.87 21.30
N LYS A 918 21.46 -16.69 21.12
CA LYS A 918 20.49 -16.52 22.19
C LYS A 918 19.23 -17.34 21.91
N LYS A 919 18.88 -18.29 22.78
CA LYS A 919 17.71 -19.16 22.59
C LYS A 919 16.40 -18.39 22.58
N ASP A 920 16.31 -17.28 23.29
CA ASP A 920 15.17 -16.36 23.37
C ASP A 920 15.35 -15.11 22.51
N ALA A 921 16.08 -15.24 21.39
CA ALA A 921 16.15 -14.21 20.36
C ALA A 921 14.74 -13.84 19.88
N LYS A 922 14.48 -12.53 19.80
CA LYS A 922 13.20 -12.00 19.34
C LYS A 922 13.18 -11.85 17.83
N VAL A 923 11.98 -12.01 17.27
CA VAL A 923 11.69 -11.81 15.86
C VAL A 923 10.47 -10.91 15.76
N TYR A 924 10.56 -9.91 14.90
CA TYR A 924 9.45 -8.99 14.62
C TYR A 924 9.06 -9.08 13.15
N PHE A 925 7.76 -9.07 12.86
CA PHE A 925 7.21 -9.12 11.50
C PHE A 925 6.45 -7.84 11.19
N TYR A 926 6.70 -7.25 10.03
CA TYR A 926 6.07 -5.98 9.65
C TYR A 926 4.55 -6.10 9.54
N ARG A 927 3.80 -5.13 10.11
CA ARG A 927 2.34 -5.21 10.21
C ARG A 927 1.59 -4.88 8.92
N ARG A 928 2.10 -3.97 8.09
CA ARG A 928 1.32 -3.42 6.97
C ARG A 928 1.62 -4.18 5.68
N ASP A 929 0.62 -4.23 4.80
CA ASP A 929 0.70 -4.86 3.47
C ASP A 929 1.08 -6.35 3.52
N THR A 930 0.53 -7.09 4.48
CA THR A 930 0.81 -8.52 4.62
C THR A 930 0.05 -9.32 3.58
N HIS A 931 0.74 -10.10 2.74
CA HIS A 931 0.10 -11.02 1.78
C HIS A 931 -0.33 -12.36 2.43
N VAL A 932 -0.19 -12.44 3.74
CA VAL A 932 -0.58 -13.55 4.61
C VAL A 932 -1.50 -13.03 5.71
N ASN A 933 -2.45 -13.84 6.17
CA ASN A 933 -3.32 -13.45 7.28
C ASN A 933 -2.47 -13.21 8.55
N THR A 934 -2.81 -12.18 9.32
CA THR A 934 -2.14 -11.80 10.58
C THR A 934 -3.12 -11.50 11.72
N ASP A 935 -4.38 -11.92 11.59
CA ASP A 935 -5.46 -11.60 12.53
C ASP A 935 -5.24 -12.20 13.93
N ASP A 936 -4.44 -13.26 14.02
CA ASP A 936 -4.04 -13.93 15.26
C ASP A 936 -2.76 -13.35 15.90
N LEU A 937 -2.15 -12.31 15.31
CA LEU A 937 -0.93 -11.69 15.82
C LEU A 937 -1.23 -10.39 16.58
N ASN A 938 -0.55 -10.20 17.70
CA ASN A 938 -0.70 -8.99 18.51
C ASN A 938 0.31 -7.92 18.06
N PRO A 939 -0.15 -6.71 17.69
CA PRO A 939 0.74 -5.64 17.30
C PRO A 939 1.53 -5.11 18.50
N VAL A 940 2.75 -4.65 18.22
CA VAL A 940 3.66 -3.99 19.15
C VAL A 940 4.25 -2.76 18.45
N ASP A 941 4.28 -1.64 19.18
CA ASP A 941 4.94 -0.42 18.73
C ASP A 941 6.36 -0.39 19.26
N ILE A 942 7.34 -0.50 18.37
CA ILE A 942 8.75 -0.48 18.73
C ILE A 942 9.53 0.46 17.82
N GLU A 943 10.48 1.18 18.40
CA GLU A 943 11.51 1.89 17.65
C GLU A 943 12.61 0.89 17.29
N VAL A 944 13.08 0.96 16.04
CA VAL A 944 14.05 0.00 15.50
C VAL A 944 15.25 0.75 14.96
N ASP A 945 16.38 0.59 15.63
CA ASP A 945 17.69 0.97 15.14
C ASP A 945 18.20 -0.09 14.16
N PHE A 946 18.44 0.29 12.90
CA PHE A 946 19.01 -0.63 11.92
C PHE A 946 20.45 -1.02 12.26
N ILE A 947 20.75 -2.32 12.29
CA ILE A 947 22.09 -2.85 12.57
C ILE A 947 22.78 -3.27 11.27
N GLY A 948 23.82 -2.50 10.91
CA GLY A 948 24.66 -2.73 9.74
C GLY A 948 24.95 -1.45 8.99
N LYS A 949 25.73 -1.57 7.91
CA LYS A 949 26.04 -0.46 7.00
C LYS A 949 25.47 -0.75 5.62
N ASN A 950 24.51 0.05 5.20
CA ASN A 950 24.00 0.02 3.84
C ASN A 950 25.02 0.70 2.89
N PRO A 951 25.29 0.15 1.69
CA PRO A 951 26.25 0.72 0.75
C PRO A 951 25.75 1.99 0.06
N THR A 952 24.46 2.30 0.17
CA THR A 952 23.81 3.53 -0.32
C THR A 952 23.15 4.27 0.83
N ASP A 953 22.99 5.59 0.70
CA ASP A 953 22.32 6.42 1.72
C ASP A 953 20.79 6.30 1.70
N SER A 954 20.23 5.70 0.66
CA SER A 954 18.80 5.45 0.52
C SER A 954 18.55 4.06 -0.05
N ILE A 955 17.55 3.39 0.49
CA ILE A 955 17.03 2.12 0.00
C ILE A 955 15.53 2.08 0.28
N TYR A 956 14.78 1.44 -0.58
CA TYR A 956 13.37 1.21 -0.33
C TYR A 956 13.22 0.26 0.86
N VAL A 957 12.32 0.54 1.79
CA VAL A 957 11.99 -0.38 2.89
C VAL A 957 10.48 -0.31 3.12
N ASN A 958 9.78 -1.44 3.02
CA ASN A 958 8.34 -1.48 3.27
C ASN A 958 8.01 -1.04 4.70
N SER A 959 8.79 -1.51 5.69
CA SER A 959 8.60 -1.14 7.09
C SER A 959 8.74 0.37 7.38
N ALA A 960 9.36 1.13 6.49
CA ALA A 960 9.43 2.59 6.53
C ALA A 960 8.19 3.30 5.93
N GLY A 961 7.05 2.59 5.87
CA GLY A 961 5.84 3.07 5.23
C GLY A 961 5.97 3.16 3.71
N MET A 962 6.61 2.16 3.09
CA MET A 962 6.82 2.05 1.63
C MET A 962 7.62 3.21 1.04
N LYS A 963 8.74 3.56 1.68
CA LYS A 963 9.57 4.72 1.29
C LYS A 963 11.02 4.36 1.04
N TRP A 964 11.64 5.16 0.18
CA TRP A 964 13.08 5.25 0.04
C TRP A 964 13.63 6.05 1.23
N ILE A 965 14.40 5.39 2.09
CA ILE A 965 14.94 5.99 3.30
C ILE A 965 16.40 5.59 3.51
N ASN A 966 17.12 6.40 4.28
CA ASN A 966 18.33 5.91 4.92
C ASN A 966 17.92 4.92 6.02
N PRO A 967 18.38 3.65 6.02
CA PRO A 967 17.99 2.67 7.04
C PRO A 967 18.27 3.14 8.47
N LYS A 968 19.30 3.98 8.68
CA LYS A 968 19.60 4.57 10.00
C LYS A 968 18.51 5.51 10.52
N LYS A 969 17.61 6.00 9.65
CA LYS A 969 16.47 6.84 10.03
C LYS A 969 15.25 6.01 10.47
N LEU A 970 15.29 4.68 10.40
CA LEU A 970 14.20 3.81 10.89
C LEU A 970 13.85 4.06 12.36
N LYS A 971 14.86 4.37 13.20
CA LYS A 971 14.65 4.72 14.62
C LYS A 971 13.63 5.84 14.83
N ASN A 972 13.62 6.81 13.91
CA ASN A 972 12.79 8.00 14.01
C ASN A 972 11.41 7.81 13.36
N GLN A 973 11.06 6.59 12.95
CA GLN A 973 9.79 6.26 12.33
C GLN A 973 9.07 5.21 13.20
N PRO A 974 8.08 5.62 14.01
CA PRO A 974 7.27 4.66 14.74
C PRO A 974 6.65 3.70 13.74
N THR A 975 6.98 2.43 13.89
CA THR A 975 6.60 1.37 12.98
C THR A 975 5.85 0.32 13.77
N GLU A 976 4.72 -0.12 13.25
CA GLU A 976 3.91 -1.16 13.87
C GLU A 976 4.45 -2.52 13.44
N TRP A 977 4.78 -3.35 14.42
CA TRP A 977 5.30 -4.70 14.21
C TRP A 977 4.39 -5.73 14.86
N PHE A 978 4.58 -6.99 14.53
CA PHE A 978 4.10 -8.13 15.29
C PHE A 978 5.29 -8.81 15.94
N GLU A 979 5.25 -9.06 17.25
CA GLU A 979 6.21 -9.99 17.85
C GLU A 979 5.84 -11.41 17.44
N VAL A 980 6.74 -12.09 16.73
CA VAL A 980 6.45 -13.40 16.14
C VAL A 980 6.42 -14.46 17.24
N PRO A 981 5.29 -15.16 17.44
CA PRO A 981 5.19 -16.16 18.51
C PRO A 981 6.15 -17.32 18.26
N LYS A 982 6.75 -17.83 19.34
CA LYS A 982 7.53 -19.06 19.30
C LYS A 982 6.58 -20.26 19.17
N GLN A 983 6.89 -21.17 18.25
CA GLN A 983 6.11 -22.38 17.99
C GLN A 983 6.70 -23.60 18.67
#